data_AF-A0A7C7JEU8-F1
#
_entry.id   AF-A0A7C7JEU8-F1
#
_cell.length_a   1.000
_cell.length_b   1.000
_cell.length_c   1.000
_cell.angle_alpha   90.00
_cell.angle_beta   90.00
_cell.angle_gamma   90.00
#
_symmetry.space_group_name_H-M   'P 1'
#
loop_
_entity.id
_entity.type
_entity.pdbx_description
1 polymer ?
#
loop_
_entity_poly.entity_id
_entity_poly.type
_entity_poly.pdbx_seq_one_letter_code
_entity_poly.pdbx_strand_id
1 'polypeptide(L)'
;MLRLKLPSSLLCLYSVFLSSIPSTITAQTLVSSEQYNLARARQAYHSQRLITPQYAPSITNLLDSLHWRNEFSAFCPTDGGPAVAIRNKGKSSSLTPPTTPNHPWEPIGWSQSPQDGTWKATCPGDSVFFTFNQTYSRASCSPEPDTPPWGAANSGAPNIWWIEAISELGISTGSVYTRLGQDQNFDKPVIIVEGFDFGVGGNTEEHRHGSFGWQSLFGCNLDAFPGTSHYPILLDSLYNLGYDLVFVDFADGAQTIEIKSELVMRVIELCNSYKTSNNSLILIGASMGGIVSRHALCTIEQENNDHCTRLFISIDSPHRGANISAGLIGLVSVLSIPSSEAAIFYEGLYSPAAKQLLINLPIESAVHTDAMAMLMDLGMPQRTMNIGIANSHAEVSLELENAPLLSWTESWWWLGTAHLLANRHPNGSNSLALSASCSLPVDFIPFNGIPLWYDNEAYSYYPENDLDVDPASIGRHMEQFVDGINASGMLEISIGDYQPISGFIPTSSAINCNILENEDQTFDYISMAPVWASPEEHVALTQLHRKLVLDHIILGDEGAPSELGIANSQSIYEYHNFDNVDNWLGSTQINEGGSLRIGGVGIAVDSTTVVRTKQCNTVVEVNSGGEILVGSLYDLGMGTLIITGDNELYMNPGSELNIFSGSKLVVESGANIILDNLDLQIHSEGTLEVQTGGNIYLRNNARIILNGIDAELVLKGGIHIEEDSHSSITSSSEALFEISITGPSASINIENGAELLIQGCNNINFNEGAQCFFHGDGTLKIIDTDIHMSNNSIALQACKAHIKDIIIYGASSSTWKSSHRLRIDDSNWSRVSLHIDSFEENNGVAGLISIHNQIEECNWTLENTGFKLLDNEFRSTIFQSINPSGPSQLTNNTIEGAYGFPDASIEILGGDHVSFIENLFLEGVVGLSFINAQATLSCNQFEGWDTAIKFKEKCDVFMNPQNGGGYNRLNGNRVHLEFDNSNVPLLNQGGNSFGTSGTYCLSGNIDWNCNPTWLIEGNYWLEASATSGVGGGGNTGFWQIATDLSSSNSICFGEGIIVQIDIPDSGISVCPSGQPTDDDGKKNLDFNAIFDLSGRVINDATTPSLFFKINDENKIEKTPYNY
;
A
#
# COMPACT_ATOMS: atom_id res chain seq x y z
N MET A 1 -21.75 -58.33 -3.36
CA MET A 1 -22.81 -59.10 -4.06
C MET A 1 -23.92 -59.44 -3.07
N LEU A 2 -25.17 -59.62 -3.56
CA LEU A 2 -26.41 -60.09 -2.92
C LEU A 2 -26.48 -60.51 -1.41
N ARG A 3 -27.58 -60.04 -0.76
CA ARG A 3 -28.45 -60.68 0.27
C ARG A 3 -28.13 -60.65 1.80
N LEU A 4 -28.91 -59.82 2.50
CA LEU A 4 -29.90 -60.13 3.57
C LEU A 4 -29.56 -61.00 4.81
N LYS A 5 -29.65 -60.39 6.01
CA LYS A 5 -30.39 -60.78 7.27
C LYS A 5 -30.01 -59.79 8.41
N LEU A 6 -30.92 -59.02 9.04
CA LEU A 6 -31.87 -59.32 10.15
C LEU A 6 -31.21 -59.66 11.51
N PRO A 7 -31.78 -59.32 12.71
CA PRO A 7 -33.07 -58.66 13.02
C PRO A 7 -33.07 -57.61 14.20
N SER A 8 -34.28 -57.21 14.60
CA SER A 8 -34.75 -56.29 15.66
C SER A 8 -34.64 -56.69 17.14
N SER A 9 -34.75 -55.70 18.05
CA SER A 9 -35.42 -55.85 19.38
C SER A 9 -36.06 -54.52 19.87
N LEU A 10 -37.20 -54.62 20.58
CA LEU A 10 -38.15 -53.52 20.88
C LEU A 10 -38.23 -53.14 22.39
N LEU A 11 -38.67 -51.90 22.65
CA LEU A 11 -39.45 -51.33 23.77
C LEU A 11 -39.55 -52.02 25.17
N CYS A 12 -39.38 -51.20 26.23
CA CYS A 12 -40.19 -51.11 27.46
C CYS A 12 -40.03 -49.67 28.05
N LEU A 13 -41.02 -48.77 28.20
CA LEU A 13 -42.28 -48.71 28.99
C LEU A 13 -42.19 -47.95 30.35
N TYR A 14 -42.73 -46.72 30.35
CA TYR A 14 -43.60 -46.08 31.38
C TYR A 14 -43.08 -45.49 32.73
N SER A 15 -43.20 -44.14 32.85
CA SER A 15 -44.25 -43.41 33.64
C SER A 15 -43.92 -42.61 34.93
N VAL A 16 -44.85 -41.66 35.22
CA VAL A 16 -45.13 -40.83 36.44
C VAL A 16 -44.06 -39.75 36.80
N PHE A 17 -44.37 -38.49 37.18
CA PHE A 17 -45.55 -37.88 37.84
C PHE A 17 -45.92 -36.45 37.33
N LEU A 18 -47.14 -35.99 37.68
CA LEU A 18 -47.69 -34.64 37.46
C LEU A 18 -48.40 -34.14 38.75
N SER A 19 -48.77 -32.85 38.82
CA SER A 19 -49.39 -32.05 39.93
C SER A 19 -48.40 -31.32 40.87
N SER A 20 -48.59 -30.05 41.31
CA SER A 20 -49.69 -29.06 41.10
C SER A 20 -49.33 -27.62 41.55
N ILE A 21 -49.71 -26.58 40.77
CA ILE A 21 -50.29 -25.24 41.18
C ILE A 21 -49.40 -24.29 42.07
N PRO A 22 -49.45 -22.92 42.00
CA PRO A 22 -50.40 -22.00 41.34
C PRO A 22 -49.82 -20.92 40.39
N SER A 23 -50.75 -20.22 39.74
CA SER A 23 -50.59 -18.94 39.03
C SER A 23 -50.49 -17.72 39.95
N THR A 24 -49.55 -16.79 39.69
CA THR A 24 -49.76 -15.32 39.58
C THR A 24 -48.43 -14.62 39.28
N ILE A 25 -48.26 -14.06 38.07
CA ILE A 25 -47.46 -12.85 37.84
C ILE A 25 -48.32 -11.90 36.99
N THR A 26 -48.33 -10.64 37.37
CA THR A 26 -49.14 -9.56 36.79
C THR A 26 -48.62 -9.09 35.44
N ALA A 27 -49.53 -8.60 34.59
CA ALA A 27 -49.19 -8.03 33.30
C ALA A 27 -48.43 -6.70 33.41
N GLN A 28 -47.35 -6.57 32.65
CA GLN A 28 -46.92 -5.31 32.02
C GLN A 28 -45.97 -5.61 30.84
N THR A 29 -45.82 -4.61 29.95
CA THR A 29 -44.98 -4.61 28.72
C THR A 29 -45.23 -5.74 27.70
N LEU A 30 -46.25 -5.56 26.86
CA LEU A 30 -46.34 -6.19 25.54
C LEU A 30 -45.37 -5.51 24.57
N VAL A 31 -44.09 -5.91 24.65
CA VAL A 31 -43.04 -5.62 23.66
C VAL A 31 -42.26 -6.93 23.51
N SER A 32 -42.20 -7.52 22.30
CA SER A 32 -41.16 -8.46 21.82
C SER A 32 -41.55 -9.38 20.64
N SER A 33 -42.84 -9.55 20.28
CA SER A 33 -43.22 -10.63 19.34
C SER A 33 -42.74 -10.46 17.90
N GLU A 34 -42.56 -9.24 17.39
CA GLU A 34 -42.11 -9.02 16.00
C GLU A 34 -40.58 -8.99 15.86
N GLN A 35 -39.86 -8.30 16.78
CA GLN A 35 -38.38 -8.29 16.81
C GLN A 35 -37.78 -9.71 16.89
N TYR A 36 -38.35 -10.57 17.74
CA TYR A 36 -37.86 -11.94 17.93
C TYR A 36 -38.05 -12.83 16.69
N ASN A 37 -39.08 -12.54 15.90
CA ASN A 37 -39.44 -13.33 14.72
C ASN A 37 -38.54 -13.01 13.52
N LEU A 38 -38.21 -11.73 13.28
CA LEU A 38 -37.30 -11.35 12.18
C LEU A 38 -35.86 -11.82 12.45
N ALA A 39 -35.39 -11.73 13.70
CA ALA A 39 -34.09 -12.26 14.11
C ALA A 39 -33.99 -13.78 13.92
N ARG A 40 -35.04 -14.54 14.24
CA ARG A 40 -35.11 -15.99 13.94
C ARG A 40 -35.14 -16.28 12.43
N ALA A 41 -35.82 -15.47 11.62
CA ALA A 41 -35.80 -15.63 10.17
C ALA A 41 -34.39 -15.40 9.59
N ARG A 42 -33.64 -14.40 10.09
CA ARG A 42 -32.21 -14.25 9.78
C ARG A 42 -31.45 -15.51 10.20
N GLN A 43 -31.53 -15.92 11.46
CA GLN A 43 -30.79 -17.08 11.98
C GLN A 43 -31.09 -18.38 11.22
N ALA A 44 -32.34 -18.60 10.81
CA ALA A 44 -32.74 -19.71 9.94
C ALA A 44 -32.20 -19.58 8.50
N TYR A 45 -32.23 -18.38 7.92
CA TYR A 45 -31.64 -18.07 6.60
C TYR A 45 -30.12 -18.31 6.58
N HIS A 46 -29.37 -17.78 7.54
CA HIS A 46 -27.92 -18.02 7.65
C HIS A 46 -27.63 -19.52 7.87
N SER A 47 -28.39 -20.18 8.77
CA SER A 47 -28.26 -21.64 9.00
C SER A 47 -28.51 -22.48 7.74
N GLN A 48 -29.39 -22.05 6.82
CA GLN A 48 -29.63 -22.75 5.55
C GLN A 48 -28.73 -22.31 4.39
N ARG A 49 -28.26 -21.05 4.37
CA ARG A 49 -27.24 -20.58 3.40
C ARG A 49 -25.94 -21.38 3.58
N LEU A 50 -25.58 -21.69 4.83
CA LEU A 50 -24.48 -22.60 5.20
C LEU A 50 -24.68 -24.06 4.76
N ILE A 51 -25.91 -24.49 4.44
CA ILE A 51 -26.23 -25.89 4.08
C ILE A 51 -26.43 -26.07 2.56
N THR A 52 -27.05 -25.09 1.88
CA THR A 52 -27.30 -25.13 0.43
C THR A 52 -27.32 -23.72 -0.18
N PRO A 53 -26.14 -23.14 -0.54
CA PRO A 53 -26.05 -21.78 -1.06
C PRO A 53 -26.86 -21.56 -2.35
N GLN A 54 -26.81 -22.53 -3.27
CA GLN A 54 -27.33 -22.43 -4.65
C GLN A 54 -28.87 -22.36 -4.80
N TYR A 55 -29.63 -22.37 -3.70
CA TYR A 55 -31.11 -22.33 -3.72
C TYR A 55 -31.72 -21.27 -2.78
N ALA A 56 -30.91 -20.42 -2.15
CA ALA A 56 -31.42 -19.34 -1.31
C ALA A 56 -31.68 -18.08 -2.15
N PRO A 57 -32.90 -17.49 -2.15
CA PRO A 57 -33.10 -16.18 -2.75
C PRO A 57 -32.31 -15.11 -1.98
N SER A 58 -31.88 -14.04 -2.66
CA SER A 58 -31.25 -12.90 -1.98
C SER A 58 -32.24 -12.22 -1.02
N ILE A 59 -31.71 -11.52 -0.01
CA ILE A 59 -32.52 -10.69 0.90
C ILE A 59 -33.34 -9.68 0.09
N THR A 60 -32.77 -9.08 -0.96
CA THR A 60 -33.48 -8.19 -1.89
C THR A 60 -34.62 -8.90 -2.64
N ASN A 61 -34.42 -10.11 -3.15
CA ASN A 61 -35.48 -10.87 -3.83
C ASN A 61 -36.63 -11.23 -2.87
N LEU A 62 -36.30 -11.49 -1.59
CA LEU A 62 -37.29 -11.69 -0.54
C LEU A 62 -38.07 -10.39 -0.28
N LEU A 63 -37.37 -9.28 -0.01
CA LEU A 63 -37.95 -7.96 0.29
C LEU A 63 -38.77 -7.40 -0.88
N ASP A 64 -38.32 -7.59 -2.12
CA ASP A 64 -39.04 -7.15 -3.31
C ASP A 64 -40.29 -8.01 -3.56
N SER A 65 -40.20 -9.34 -3.41
CA SER A 65 -41.38 -10.22 -3.49
C SER A 65 -42.43 -9.89 -2.43
N LEU A 66 -42.01 -9.34 -1.28
CA LEU A 66 -42.88 -8.79 -0.25
C LEU A 66 -43.44 -7.41 -0.63
N HIS A 67 -42.61 -6.50 -1.18
CA HIS A 67 -43.00 -5.13 -1.54
C HIS A 67 -43.96 -5.02 -2.73
N TRP A 68 -43.89 -5.96 -3.69
CA TRP A 68 -44.76 -5.93 -4.87
C TRP A 68 -46.15 -6.56 -4.67
N ARG A 69 -46.41 -7.22 -3.53
CA ARG A 69 -47.74 -7.80 -3.23
C ARG A 69 -48.63 -6.81 -2.48
N ASN A 70 -49.86 -6.59 -2.97
CA ASN A 70 -50.93 -5.86 -2.25
C ASN A 70 -51.56 -6.69 -1.10
N GLU A 71 -50.88 -7.73 -0.63
CA GLU A 71 -51.39 -8.76 0.27
C GLU A 71 -50.49 -8.92 1.52
N PHE A 72 -51.02 -9.60 2.53
CA PHE A 72 -50.27 -9.99 3.72
C PHE A 72 -49.33 -11.17 3.39
N SER A 73 -48.05 -11.09 3.75
CA SER A 73 -47.09 -12.18 3.52
C SER A 73 -46.55 -12.76 4.82
N ALA A 74 -46.28 -14.08 4.84
CA ALA A 74 -45.74 -14.76 6.01
C ALA A 74 -44.68 -15.80 5.65
N PHE A 75 -43.72 -16.02 6.55
CA PHE A 75 -42.62 -16.98 6.40
C PHE A 75 -42.68 -18.08 7.45
N CYS A 76 -42.52 -19.34 7.04
CA CYS A 76 -42.47 -20.49 7.94
C CYS A 76 -41.02 -20.78 8.37
N PRO A 77 -40.61 -20.49 9.63
CA PRO A 77 -39.25 -20.74 10.08
C PRO A 77 -38.99 -22.24 10.30
N THR A 78 -37.76 -22.67 10.06
CA THR A 78 -37.33 -24.08 10.10
C THR A 78 -37.06 -24.61 11.52
N ASP A 79 -37.05 -23.74 12.52
CA ASP A 79 -36.83 -24.08 13.94
C ASP A 79 -38.12 -24.47 14.70
N GLY A 80 -39.27 -24.48 14.01
CA GLY A 80 -40.59 -24.71 14.62
C GLY A 80 -41.14 -23.51 15.41
N GLY A 81 -40.53 -22.32 15.26
CA GLY A 81 -41.01 -21.07 15.83
C GLY A 81 -42.31 -20.56 15.16
N PRO A 82 -42.94 -19.53 15.74
CA PRO A 82 -44.10 -18.88 15.12
C PRO A 82 -43.72 -18.20 13.80
N ALA A 83 -44.60 -18.29 12.80
CA ALA A 83 -44.37 -17.70 11.49
C ALA A 83 -44.21 -16.17 11.54
N VAL A 84 -43.29 -15.64 10.73
CA VAL A 84 -43.01 -14.20 10.66
C VAL A 84 -44.03 -13.54 9.73
N ALA A 85 -44.74 -12.54 10.24
CA ALA A 85 -45.79 -11.82 9.52
C ALA A 85 -45.24 -10.46 9.03
N ILE A 86 -45.28 -10.19 7.73
CA ILE A 86 -44.86 -8.90 7.15
C ILE A 86 -46.04 -8.28 6.40
N ARG A 87 -46.41 -7.06 6.81
CA ARG A 87 -47.52 -6.31 6.22
C ARG A 87 -46.98 -5.33 5.16
N ASN A 88 -47.56 -5.38 3.98
CA ASN A 88 -47.25 -4.44 2.92
C ASN A 88 -48.41 -3.46 2.65
N LYS A 89 -48.07 -2.18 2.43
CA LYS A 89 -48.89 -0.97 2.13
C LYS A 89 -50.38 -0.96 2.55
N GLY A 90 -50.77 0.06 3.31
CA GLY A 90 -52.17 0.37 3.69
C GLY A 90 -53.11 0.85 2.56
N LYS A 91 -52.92 0.37 1.31
CA LYS A 91 -53.74 0.74 0.14
C LYS A 91 -54.91 -0.23 -0.16
N SER A 92 -55.01 -1.37 0.53
CA SER A 92 -56.17 -2.27 0.42
C SER A 92 -57.23 -2.01 1.50
N SER A 93 -58.49 -1.93 1.10
CA SER A 93 -59.66 -1.86 2.01
C SER A 93 -60.05 -3.21 2.62
N SER A 94 -59.47 -4.33 2.16
CA SER A 94 -59.66 -5.66 2.74
C SER A 94 -58.40 -6.53 2.64
N LEU A 95 -57.88 -6.97 3.79
CA LEU A 95 -56.74 -7.89 3.85
C LEU A 95 -57.18 -9.34 3.62
N THR A 96 -56.74 -9.94 2.51
CA THR A 96 -56.79 -11.39 2.25
C THR A 96 -55.38 -11.99 2.25
N PRO A 97 -55.19 -13.22 2.74
CA PRO A 97 -53.91 -13.93 2.58
C PRO A 97 -53.72 -14.44 1.15
N PRO A 98 -52.47 -14.69 0.72
CA PRO A 98 -52.14 -15.19 -0.62
C PRO A 98 -52.77 -16.56 -0.87
N THR A 99 -53.34 -16.71 -2.06
CA THR A 99 -54.10 -17.91 -2.47
C THR A 99 -53.23 -19.03 -3.03
N THR A 100 -51.97 -18.74 -3.36
CA THR A 100 -50.94 -19.70 -3.82
C THR A 100 -49.58 -19.32 -3.26
N PRO A 101 -48.82 -20.27 -2.66
CA PRO A 101 -47.44 -20.02 -2.26
C PRO A 101 -46.55 -19.94 -3.50
N ASN A 102 -45.83 -18.83 -3.65
CA ASN A 102 -44.88 -18.63 -4.76
C ASN A 102 -43.47 -19.15 -4.43
N HIS A 103 -43.18 -19.39 -3.15
CA HIS A 103 -41.91 -19.92 -2.68
C HIS A 103 -42.14 -21.14 -1.76
N PRO A 104 -41.28 -22.18 -1.77
CA PRO A 104 -41.37 -23.32 -0.84
C PRO A 104 -41.29 -22.98 0.66
N TRP A 105 -41.06 -21.71 1.04
CA TRP A 105 -41.01 -21.23 2.42
C TRP A 105 -42.26 -20.43 2.86
N GLU A 106 -43.23 -20.24 1.96
CA GLU A 106 -44.52 -19.62 2.24
C GLU A 106 -45.55 -20.66 2.77
N PRO A 107 -46.55 -20.25 3.57
CA PRO A 107 -47.63 -21.14 4.00
C PRO A 107 -48.40 -21.77 2.83
N ILE A 108 -48.61 -23.08 2.92
CA ILE A 108 -49.30 -23.90 1.90
C ILE A 108 -50.83 -23.86 1.97
N GLY A 109 -51.40 -23.12 2.93
CA GLY A 109 -52.84 -22.94 3.04
C GLY A 109 -53.24 -22.02 4.20
N TRP A 110 -54.44 -21.44 4.10
CA TRP A 110 -54.99 -20.48 5.05
C TRP A 110 -56.43 -20.84 5.44
N SER A 111 -56.81 -20.53 6.68
CA SER A 111 -58.18 -20.65 7.18
C SER A 111 -58.54 -19.48 8.08
N GLN A 112 -59.75 -18.92 7.92
CA GLN A 112 -60.24 -17.85 8.78
C GLN A 112 -61.00 -18.43 9.97
N SER A 113 -60.75 -17.89 11.16
CA SER A 113 -61.47 -18.20 12.40
C SER A 113 -62.90 -17.65 12.35
N PRO A 114 -63.95 -18.49 12.46
CA PRO A 114 -65.34 -18.02 12.41
C PRO A 114 -65.79 -17.19 13.63
N GLN A 115 -64.95 -17.05 14.66
CA GLN A 115 -65.32 -16.48 15.96
C GLN A 115 -64.81 -15.05 16.18
N ASP A 116 -63.68 -14.69 15.57
CA ASP A 116 -62.97 -13.42 15.78
C ASP A 116 -62.39 -12.82 14.49
N GLY A 117 -62.60 -13.45 13.32
CA GLY A 117 -62.14 -12.96 12.02
C GLY A 117 -60.63 -13.10 11.77
N THR A 118 -59.90 -13.68 12.71
CA THR A 118 -58.44 -13.88 12.62
C THR A 118 -58.08 -14.94 11.56
N TRP A 119 -56.90 -14.83 10.96
CA TRP A 119 -56.41 -15.79 9.97
C TRP A 119 -55.36 -16.74 10.57
N LYS A 120 -55.41 -18.01 10.15
CA LYS A 120 -54.46 -19.08 10.50
C LYS A 120 -53.84 -19.65 9.23
N ALA A 121 -52.54 -19.87 9.21
CA ALA A 121 -51.85 -20.53 8.09
C ALA A 121 -51.31 -21.92 8.46
N THR A 122 -50.98 -22.69 7.43
CA THR A 122 -50.41 -24.05 7.49
C THR A 122 -49.05 -24.05 6.80
N CYS A 123 -48.01 -24.53 7.47
CA CYS A 123 -46.65 -24.62 6.90
C CYS A 123 -46.36 -25.99 6.25
N PRO A 124 -45.33 -26.10 5.39
CA PRO A 124 -44.81 -27.40 4.96
C PRO A 124 -44.20 -28.16 6.17
N GLY A 125 -44.85 -29.25 6.58
CA GLY A 125 -44.51 -30.00 7.81
C GLY A 125 -45.51 -29.72 8.95
N ASP A 126 -45.90 -30.79 9.66
CA ASP A 126 -47.15 -30.90 10.45
C ASP A 126 -47.24 -30.05 11.75
N SER A 127 -46.51 -28.94 11.94
CA SER A 127 -46.23 -28.45 13.31
C SER A 127 -46.15 -26.94 13.61
N VAL A 128 -46.76 -26.03 12.85
CA VAL A 128 -46.96 -24.62 13.31
C VAL A 128 -48.32 -24.03 12.90
N PHE A 129 -48.98 -23.32 13.83
CA PHE A 129 -50.17 -22.48 13.59
C PHE A 129 -49.99 -21.10 14.24
N PHE A 130 -50.51 -20.03 13.63
CA PHE A 130 -50.47 -18.66 14.18
C PHE A 130 -51.80 -17.91 13.98
N THR A 131 -51.91 -16.69 14.53
CA THR A 131 -53.15 -15.89 14.57
C THR A 131 -52.83 -14.40 14.38
N PHE A 132 -53.49 -13.71 13.44
CA PHE A 132 -53.28 -12.29 13.09
C PHE A 132 -54.49 -11.39 13.42
N ASN A 133 -54.26 -10.13 13.83
CA ASN A 133 -55.28 -9.16 14.23
C ASN A 133 -55.11 -7.79 13.51
N GLN A 134 -56.19 -7.11 13.14
CA GLN A 134 -56.21 -6.11 12.05
C GLN A 134 -55.95 -4.63 12.42
N THR A 135 -55.70 -4.28 13.69
CA THR A 135 -56.04 -2.94 14.24
C THR A 135 -55.01 -1.78 14.11
N TYR A 136 -53.97 -1.88 13.30
CA TYR A 136 -53.00 -0.76 13.11
C TYR A 136 -53.03 -0.18 11.68
N SER A 137 -52.83 1.13 11.53
CA SER A 137 -52.70 1.83 10.23
C SER A 137 -51.73 3.01 10.35
N ARG A 138 -50.73 3.13 9.45
CA ARG A 138 -49.90 4.35 9.32
C ARG A 138 -50.82 5.51 8.86
N ALA A 139 -50.62 6.71 9.42
CA ALA A 139 -51.44 7.89 9.17
C ALA A 139 -50.84 8.90 8.17
N SER A 140 -49.56 8.74 7.80
CA SER A 140 -48.82 9.58 6.83
C SER A 140 -48.02 8.70 5.86
N CYS A 141 -47.54 9.28 4.75
CA CYS A 141 -46.73 8.61 3.74
C CYS A 141 -45.27 8.38 4.20
N SER A 142 -44.66 9.39 4.83
CA SER A 142 -43.34 9.35 5.45
C SER A 142 -43.44 9.22 6.98
N PRO A 143 -42.39 8.75 7.67
CA PRO A 143 -42.22 9.01 9.10
C PRO A 143 -41.95 10.50 9.35
N GLU A 144 -42.19 10.94 10.58
CA GLU A 144 -41.66 12.23 11.08
C GLU A 144 -40.16 12.06 11.39
N PRO A 145 -39.31 13.08 11.18
CA PRO A 145 -37.94 13.06 11.67
C PRO A 145 -37.88 13.00 13.21
N ASP A 146 -36.97 12.18 13.73
CA ASP A 146 -36.62 12.16 15.14
C ASP A 146 -35.80 13.41 15.52
N THR A 147 -35.72 13.71 16.82
CA THR A 147 -34.84 14.76 17.34
C THR A 147 -33.37 14.32 17.18
N PRO A 148 -32.47 15.15 16.63
CA PRO A 148 -31.10 14.75 16.40
C PRO A 148 -30.35 14.54 17.72
N PRO A 149 -29.40 13.57 17.79
CA PRO A 149 -28.63 13.25 19.00
C PRO A 149 -27.88 14.44 19.60
N TRP A 150 -27.41 15.36 18.75
CA TRP A 150 -26.70 16.59 19.12
C TRP A 150 -27.63 17.76 19.50
N GLY A 151 -28.95 17.58 19.39
CA GLY A 151 -29.94 18.64 19.61
C GLY A 151 -29.78 19.82 18.64
N ALA A 152 -30.23 21.01 19.06
CA ALA A 152 -29.98 22.22 18.27
C ALA A 152 -28.50 22.62 18.40
N ALA A 153 -27.73 22.48 17.32
CA ALA A 153 -26.28 22.68 17.33
C ALA A 153 -25.85 24.10 17.72
N ASN A 154 -26.67 25.12 17.41
CA ASN A 154 -26.39 26.54 17.66
C ASN A 154 -27.53 27.27 18.37
N SER A 155 -27.19 28.18 19.29
CA SER A 155 -28.19 28.99 20.00
C SER A 155 -28.80 30.07 19.08
N GLY A 156 -30.07 29.90 18.71
CA GLY A 156 -30.77 30.79 17.79
C GLY A 156 -31.01 30.20 16.40
N ALA A 157 -30.67 28.92 16.19
CA ALA A 157 -30.97 28.18 14.97
C ALA A 157 -32.48 28.21 14.61
N PRO A 158 -32.87 28.26 13.32
CA PRO A 158 -34.27 28.30 12.87
C PRO A 158 -35.11 27.11 13.34
N ASN A 159 -34.50 25.93 13.46
CA ASN A 159 -35.14 24.69 13.93
C ASN A 159 -34.08 23.79 14.63
N ILE A 160 -34.51 22.66 15.18
CA ILE A 160 -33.62 21.75 15.94
C ILE A 160 -32.68 20.90 15.07
N TRP A 161 -32.97 20.77 13.78
CA TRP A 161 -32.18 20.02 12.80
C TRP A 161 -31.15 20.89 12.08
N TRP A 162 -31.18 22.21 12.25
CA TRP A 162 -30.34 23.15 11.53
C TRP A 162 -28.87 23.10 11.96
N ILE A 163 -27.99 22.89 10.99
CA ILE A 163 -26.53 22.86 11.12
C ILE A 163 -25.92 24.02 10.33
N GLU A 164 -24.83 24.56 10.87
CA GLU A 164 -23.99 25.58 10.24
C GLU A 164 -22.53 25.12 10.34
N ALA A 165 -21.84 25.15 9.20
CA ALA A 165 -20.41 24.94 9.08
C ALA A 165 -19.78 26.26 8.60
N ILE A 166 -18.65 26.64 9.21
CA ILE A 166 -17.95 27.90 8.92
C ILE A 166 -16.51 27.57 8.54
N SER A 167 -16.10 27.93 7.33
CA SER A 167 -14.73 27.77 6.84
C SER A 167 -14.21 29.05 6.18
N GLU A 168 -12.99 29.00 5.65
CA GLU A 168 -12.42 30.13 4.90
C GLU A 168 -13.15 30.39 3.56
N LEU A 169 -13.87 29.39 3.04
CA LEU A 169 -14.65 29.49 1.80
C LEU A 169 -16.01 30.17 2.02
N GLY A 170 -16.53 30.15 3.24
CA GLY A 170 -17.80 30.80 3.59
C GLY A 170 -18.55 30.11 4.73
N ILE A 171 -19.86 30.35 4.77
CA ILE A 171 -20.78 29.70 5.72
C ILE A 171 -21.68 28.76 4.91
N SER A 172 -21.69 27.48 5.28
CA SER A 172 -22.54 26.45 4.69
C SER A 172 -23.63 26.05 5.70
N THR A 173 -24.88 25.94 5.26
CA THR A 173 -26.03 25.71 6.16
C THR A 173 -27.04 24.75 5.57
N GLY A 174 -27.77 24.06 6.44
CA GLY A 174 -28.84 23.13 6.05
C GLY A 174 -29.57 22.52 7.24
N SER A 175 -30.62 21.75 6.96
CA SER A 175 -31.27 20.89 7.95
C SER A 175 -30.72 19.47 7.85
N VAL A 176 -30.50 18.82 9.00
CA VAL A 176 -30.03 17.43 9.07
C VAL A 176 -31.07 16.60 9.80
N TYR A 177 -31.94 15.95 9.02
CA TYR A 177 -33.08 15.18 9.51
C TYR A 177 -32.64 13.77 9.89
N THR A 178 -32.87 13.40 11.13
CA THR A 178 -32.52 12.07 11.67
C THR A 178 -33.74 11.16 11.76
N ARG A 179 -33.56 9.86 11.57
CA ARG A 179 -34.51 8.82 12.02
C ARG A 179 -33.71 7.69 12.63
N LEU A 180 -33.91 7.45 13.93
CA LEU A 180 -33.17 6.43 14.66
C LEU A 180 -33.54 5.02 14.19
N GLY A 181 -32.64 4.07 14.39
CA GLY A 181 -32.91 2.64 14.19
C GLY A 181 -34.12 2.12 14.99
N GLN A 182 -34.63 0.94 14.64
CA GLN A 182 -35.76 0.32 15.36
C GLN A 182 -35.47 0.04 16.86
N ASP A 183 -34.20 -0.08 17.22
CA ASP A 183 -33.68 -0.19 18.59
C ASP A 183 -33.58 1.15 19.34
N GLN A 184 -33.68 2.29 18.63
CA GLN A 184 -33.70 3.65 19.15
C GLN A 184 -32.38 4.11 19.80
N ASN A 185 -31.26 3.49 19.42
CA ASN A 185 -29.92 3.95 19.78
C ASN A 185 -29.29 4.60 18.55
N PHE A 186 -28.66 5.78 18.71
CA PHE A 186 -27.85 6.34 17.64
C PHE A 186 -26.49 5.65 17.65
N ASP A 187 -26.32 4.64 16.80
CA ASP A 187 -25.17 3.74 16.82
C ASP A 187 -24.74 3.19 15.45
N LYS A 188 -25.51 3.42 14.38
CA LYS A 188 -25.19 2.98 13.00
C LYS A 188 -25.62 4.01 11.94
N PRO A 189 -24.95 5.18 11.87
CA PRO A 189 -25.40 6.27 11.01
C PRO A 189 -25.13 6.01 9.52
N VAL A 190 -26.20 6.11 8.72
CA VAL A 190 -26.20 6.16 7.26
C VAL A 190 -26.54 7.60 6.85
N ILE A 191 -25.51 8.34 6.48
CA ILE A 191 -25.62 9.72 6.01
C ILE A 191 -26.06 9.68 4.55
N ILE A 192 -27.14 10.39 4.23
CA ILE A 192 -27.68 10.53 2.88
C ILE A 192 -27.57 12.01 2.49
N VAL A 193 -26.79 12.31 1.47
CA VAL A 193 -26.54 13.69 1.00
C VAL A 193 -27.41 13.98 -0.22
N GLU A 194 -28.18 15.06 -0.12
CA GLU A 194 -29.02 15.59 -1.20
C GLU A 194 -28.21 15.98 -2.46
N GLY A 195 -28.89 15.91 -3.60
CA GLY A 195 -28.37 16.30 -4.90
C GLY A 195 -28.28 17.81 -5.13
N PHE A 196 -28.57 18.20 -6.36
CA PHE A 196 -28.73 19.58 -6.77
C PHE A 196 -30.20 19.98 -6.64
N ASP A 197 -30.49 20.99 -5.82
CA ASP A 197 -31.82 21.57 -5.68
C ASP A 197 -31.72 23.09 -5.61
N PHE A 198 -32.43 23.76 -6.52
CA PHE A 198 -32.47 25.21 -6.68
C PHE A 198 -33.88 25.77 -6.38
N GLY A 199 -34.77 24.94 -5.81
CA GLY A 199 -36.17 25.27 -5.59
C GLY A 199 -36.37 26.55 -4.77
N VAL A 200 -37.18 27.48 -5.28
CA VAL A 200 -37.34 28.80 -4.69
C VAL A 200 -38.56 28.84 -3.77
N GLY A 201 -38.32 29.03 -2.47
CA GLY A 201 -39.36 29.16 -1.45
C GLY A 201 -39.58 27.92 -0.59
N GLY A 202 -38.56 27.51 0.15
CA GLY A 202 -38.62 26.37 1.07
C GLY A 202 -39.76 26.45 2.09
N ASN A 203 -40.62 25.43 2.09
CA ASN A 203 -41.62 25.26 3.14
C ASN A 203 -41.02 24.45 4.30
N THR A 204 -40.46 25.15 5.28
CA THR A 204 -39.90 24.54 6.50
C THR A 204 -40.95 23.81 7.35
N GLU A 205 -42.26 24.01 7.11
CA GLU A 205 -43.33 23.23 7.76
C GLU A 205 -43.43 21.77 7.24
N GLU A 206 -42.70 21.41 6.19
CA GLU A 206 -42.75 20.08 5.53
C GLU A 206 -41.40 19.33 5.53
N HIS A 207 -40.42 19.78 6.32
CA HIS A 207 -39.06 19.19 6.39
C HIS A 207 -38.32 19.22 5.03
N ARG A 208 -38.25 20.42 4.45
CA ARG A 208 -37.54 20.74 3.20
C ARG A 208 -37.09 22.21 3.12
N HIS A 209 -35.95 22.48 2.48
CA HIS A 209 -35.56 23.83 2.04
C HIS A 209 -35.83 24.12 0.56
N GLY A 210 -35.85 23.10 -0.30
CA GLY A 210 -36.08 23.24 -1.74
C GLY A 210 -37.33 22.53 -2.26
N SER A 211 -37.20 22.01 -3.48
CA SER A 211 -38.20 21.17 -4.14
C SER A 211 -38.15 19.71 -3.67
N PHE A 212 -36.95 19.20 -3.38
CA PHE A 212 -36.67 17.94 -2.71
C PHE A 212 -36.74 18.11 -1.18
N GLY A 213 -36.53 17.03 -0.43
CA GLY A 213 -36.56 17.02 1.03
C GLY A 213 -37.02 15.69 1.61
N TRP A 214 -37.28 15.66 2.92
CA TRP A 214 -37.54 14.43 3.67
C TRP A 214 -38.69 13.59 3.10
N GLN A 215 -39.82 14.21 2.73
CA GLN A 215 -40.96 13.50 2.17
C GLN A 215 -40.66 12.91 0.77
N SER A 216 -39.87 13.62 -0.04
CA SER A 216 -39.44 13.16 -1.37
C SER A 216 -38.50 11.95 -1.25
N LEU A 217 -37.59 11.94 -0.28
CA LEU A 217 -36.72 10.79 0.04
C LEU A 217 -37.52 9.52 0.38
N PHE A 218 -38.69 9.66 1.04
CA PHE A 218 -39.63 8.57 1.30
C PHE A 218 -40.64 8.29 0.17
N GLY A 219 -40.40 8.82 -1.04
CA GLY A 219 -41.23 8.55 -2.22
C GLY A 219 -42.67 9.06 -2.09
N CYS A 220 -42.91 10.13 -1.32
CA CYS A 220 -44.22 10.78 -1.24
C CYS A 220 -44.54 11.63 -2.48
N ASN A 221 -43.51 12.05 -3.24
CA ASN A 221 -43.63 12.93 -4.41
C ASN A 221 -43.02 12.28 -5.66
N LEU A 222 -43.62 11.17 -6.10
CA LEU A 222 -43.12 10.40 -7.25
C LEU A 222 -43.33 11.07 -8.61
N ASP A 223 -44.25 12.04 -8.68
CA ASP A 223 -44.52 12.77 -9.92
C ASP A 223 -43.37 13.75 -10.22
N ALA A 224 -42.78 14.38 -9.20
CA ALA A 224 -41.58 15.21 -9.36
C ALA A 224 -40.26 14.42 -9.31
N PHE A 225 -40.20 13.34 -8.53
CA PHE A 225 -38.97 12.57 -8.29
C PHE A 225 -39.15 11.05 -8.50
N PRO A 226 -39.42 10.59 -9.74
CA PRO A 226 -39.77 9.18 -10.02
C PRO A 226 -38.68 8.16 -9.64
N GLY A 227 -37.40 8.54 -9.69
CA GLY A 227 -36.27 7.72 -9.22
C GLY A 227 -36.37 7.28 -7.75
N THR A 228 -37.05 8.06 -6.90
CA THR A 228 -37.26 7.75 -5.48
C THR A 228 -38.26 6.63 -5.22
N SER A 229 -38.96 6.13 -6.25
CA SER A 229 -40.02 5.10 -6.17
C SER A 229 -39.66 3.85 -5.35
N HIS A 230 -38.37 3.51 -5.29
CA HIS A 230 -37.85 2.34 -4.57
C HIS A 230 -37.06 2.66 -3.29
N TYR A 231 -36.78 3.93 -3.00
CA TYR A 231 -36.06 4.35 -1.78
C TYR A 231 -36.72 3.86 -0.49
N PRO A 232 -38.07 3.88 -0.34
CA PRO A 232 -38.72 3.32 0.85
C PRO A 232 -38.36 1.85 1.15
N ILE A 233 -38.01 1.05 0.13
CA ILE A 233 -37.57 -0.34 0.32
C ILE A 233 -36.22 -0.36 1.05
N LEU A 234 -35.26 0.46 0.60
CA LEU A 234 -33.96 0.61 1.24
C LEU A 234 -34.13 1.18 2.66
N LEU A 235 -34.79 2.34 2.79
CA LEU A 235 -34.87 3.09 4.04
C LEU A 235 -35.63 2.37 5.16
N ASP A 236 -36.79 1.76 4.86
CA ASP A 236 -37.49 0.95 5.88
C ASP A 236 -36.73 -0.38 6.14
N SER A 237 -35.91 -0.91 5.22
CA SER A 237 -35.03 -2.06 5.51
C SER A 237 -33.92 -1.68 6.49
N LEU A 238 -33.20 -0.58 6.23
CA LEU A 238 -32.17 -0.02 7.10
C LEU A 238 -32.70 0.25 8.52
N TYR A 239 -33.85 0.91 8.63
CA TYR A 239 -34.53 1.13 9.90
C TYR A 239 -34.83 -0.17 10.67
N ASN A 240 -35.38 -1.20 9.99
CA ASN A 240 -35.66 -2.52 10.58
C ASN A 240 -34.38 -3.37 10.85
N LEU A 241 -33.22 -2.89 10.43
CA LEU A 241 -31.91 -3.47 10.70
C LEU A 241 -31.18 -2.77 11.86
N GLY A 242 -31.69 -1.64 12.36
CA GLY A 242 -31.05 -0.83 13.41
C GLY A 242 -30.11 0.24 12.87
N TYR A 243 -30.19 0.61 11.59
CA TYR A 243 -29.42 1.74 11.06
C TYR A 243 -30.16 3.06 11.26
N ASP A 244 -29.42 4.08 11.68
CA ASP A 244 -29.91 5.45 11.81
C ASP A 244 -29.79 6.17 10.48
N LEU A 245 -30.88 6.76 10.00
CA LEU A 245 -30.86 7.58 8.78
C LEU A 245 -30.52 9.02 9.16
N VAL A 246 -29.56 9.62 8.47
CA VAL A 246 -29.15 11.03 8.65
C VAL A 246 -29.20 11.71 7.29
N PHE A 247 -30.30 12.39 6.98
CA PHE A 247 -30.48 13.08 5.69
C PHE A 247 -30.04 14.54 5.76
N VAL A 248 -29.13 14.94 4.88
CA VAL A 248 -28.60 16.31 4.75
C VAL A 248 -29.36 17.03 3.63
N ASP A 249 -30.17 18.02 4.01
CA ASP A 249 -30.96 18.94 3.16
C ASP A 249 -30.32 20.33 3.22
N PHE A 250 -29.84 20.84 2.08
CA PHE A 250 -29.07 22.08 2.04
C PHE A 250 -29.99 23.31 2.02
N ALA A 251 -29.69 24.32 2.84
CA ALA A 251 -30.45 25.58 2.81
C ALA A 251 -30.23 26.37 1.50
N ASP A 252 -29.11 26.12 0.83
CA ASP A 252 -28.81 26.53 -0.55
C ASP A 252 -28.25 25.32 -1.30
N GLY A 253 -29.14 24.52 -1.88
CA GLY A 253 -28.79 23.31 -2.63
C GLY A 253 -28.07 23.58 -3.96
N ALA A 254 -27.94 24.84 -4.39
CA ALA A 254 -27.34 25.28 -5.64
C ALA A 254 -25.95 25.94 -5.46
N GLN A 255 -25.42 25.93 -4.23
CA GLN A 255 -24.08 26.43 -3.87
C GLN A 255 -22.95 25.49 -4.33
N THR A 256 -21.71 25.99 -4.43
CA THR A 256 -20.57 25.22 -4.97
C THR A 256 -20.27 23.93 -4.21
N ILE A 257 -19.63 22.97 -4.90
CA ILE A 257 -19.22 21.66 -4.37
C ILE A 257 -18.43 21.80 -3.06
N GLU A 258 -17.46 22.72 -3.05
CA GLU A 258 -16.53 22.96 -1.94
C GLU A 258 -17.30 23.46 -0.71
N ILE A 259 -18.14 24.49 -0.86
CA ILE A 259 -18.94 25.05 0.25
C ILE A 259 -19.96 24.02 0.75
N LYS A 260 -20.59 23.23 -0.13
CA LYS A 260 -21.51 22.15 0.30
C LYS A 260 -20.76 21.04 1.05
N SER A 261 -19.48 20.80 0.74
CA SER A 261 -18.67 19.76 1.39
C SER A 261 -18.41 20.06 2.86
N GLU A 262 -18.22 21.34 3.22
CA GLU A 262 -18.07 21.80 4.62
C GLU A 262 -19.21 21.31 5.53
N LEU A 263 -20.45 21.35 5.04
CA LEU A 263 -21.61 20.88 5.80
C LEU A 263 -21.59 19.36 5.96
N VAL A 264 -21.18 18.62 4.93
CA VAL A 264 -21.06 17.15 4.97
C VAL A 264 -19.94 16.72 5.91
N MET A 265 -18.77 17.38 5.86
CA MET A 265 -17.67 17.20 6.82
C MET A 265 -18.17 17.44 8.25
N ARG A 266 -18.90 18.54 8.48
CA ARG A 266 -19.49 18.85 9.78
C ARG A 266 -20.52 17.82 10.25
N VAL A 267 -21.29 17.21 9.35
CA VAL A 267 -22.24 16.14 9.69
C VAL A 267 -21.52 14.83 10.01
N ILE A 268 -20.44 14.50 9.31
CA ILE A 268 -19.56 13.36 9.63
C ILE A 268 -18.98 13.53 11.04
N GLU A 269 -18.42 14.70 11.37
CA GLU A 269 -17.95 15.02 12.73
C GLU A 269 -19.03 14.84 13.79
N LEU A 270 -20.24 15.35 13.55
CA LEU A 270 -21.38 15.25 14.48
C LEU A 270 -21.83 13.80 14.66
N CYS A 271 -21.89 13.02 13.58
CA CYS A 271 -22.22 11.59 13.66
C CYS A 271 -21.18 10.83 14.49
N ASN A 272 -19.88 11.09 14.27
CA ASN A 272 -18.81 10.46 15.05
C ASN A 272 -18.76 10.92 16.51
N SER A 273 -19.09 12.19 16.78
CA SER A 273 -19.08 12.75 18.15
C SER A 273 -20.25 12.27 19.02
N TYR A 274 -21.37 11.85 18.42
CA TYR A 274 -22.60 11.52 19.13
C TYR A 274 -23.06 10.06 18.98
N LYS A 275 -22.49 9.27 18.06
CA LYS A 275 -22.74 7.83 17.99
C LYS A 275 -22.30 7.14 19.27
N THR A 276 -23.10 6.18 19.72
CA THR A 276 -22.90 5.46 20.99
C THR A 276 -22.06 4.19 20.84
N SER A 277 -21.53 3.93 19.65
CA SER A 277 -20.72 2.76 19.30
C SER A 277 -19.51 3.14 18.43
N ASN A 278 -18.62 2.17 18.21
CA ASN A 278 -17.48 2.31 17.31
C ASN A 278 -17.81 1.87 15.86
N ASN A 279 -19.09 1.80 15.47
CA ASN A 279 -19.44 1.46 14.09
C ASN A 279 -19.03 2.59 13.14
N SER A 280 -18.42 2.21 12.01
CA SER A 280 -18.08 3.15 10.94
C SER A 280 -19.33 3.67 10.24
N LEU A 281 -19.28 4.94 9.85
CA LEU A 281 -20.33 5.61 9.10
C LEU A 281 -20.46 5.02 7.68
N ILE A 282 -21.62 5.26 7.08
CA ILE A 282 -21.89 5.00 5.66
C ILE A 282 -22.35 6.32 5.04
N LEU A 283 -21.75 6.71 3.92
CA LEU A 283 -22.05 7.96 3.22
C LEU A 283 -22.62 7.66 1.84
N ILE A 284 -23.86 8.08 1.60
CA ILE A 284 -24.58 7.87 0.35
C ILE A 284 -24.88 9.24 -0.26
N GLY A 285 -24.26 9.57 -1.38
CA GLY A 285 -24.52 10.81 -2.10
C GLY A 285 -25.24 10.54 -3.42
N ALA A 286 -26.41 11.15 -3.62
CA ALA A 286 -27.18 11.01 -4.85
C ALA A 286 -27.04 12.26 -5.74
N SER A 287 -26.93 12.09 -7.07
CA SER A 287 -26.68 13.19 -7.99
C SER A 287 -25.43 13.99 -7.56
N MET A 288 -25.48 15.32 -7.56
CA MET A 288 -24.42 16.19 -7.00
C MET A 288 -23.95 15.78 -5.60
N GLY A 289 -24.83 15.22 -4.76
CA GLY A 289 -24.49 14.81 -3.39
C GLY A 289 -23.36 13.78 -3.32
N GLY A 290 -23.18 12.96 -4.37
CA GLY A 290 -22.04 12.03 -4.47
C GLY A 290 -20.71 12.74 -4.73
N ILE A 291 -20.71 13.82 -5.48
CA ILE A 291 -19.52 14.64 -5.74
C ILE A 291 -19.14 15.43 -4.48
N VAL A 292 -20.13 16.01 -3.80
CA VAL A 292 -19.95 16.67 -2.49
C VAL A 292 -19.44 15.67 -1.45
N SER A 293 -19.96 14.45 -1.43
CA SER A 293 -19.50 13.38 -0.52
C SER A 293 -18.07 12.95 -0.82
N ARG A 294 -17.72 12.76 -2.10
CA ARG A 294 -16.35 12.48 -2.56
C ARG A 294 -15.39 13.58 -2.11
N HIS A 295 -15.73 14.84 -2.39
CA HIS A 295 -14.90 15.98 -2.02
C HIS A 295 -14.71 16.05 -0.49
N ALA A 296 -15.79 15.99 0.29
CA ALA A 296 -15.75 16.00 1.75
C ALA A 296 -14.82 14.90 2.33
N LEU A 297 -14.93 13.65 1.85
CA LEU A 297 -14.07 12.56 2.33
C LEU A 297 -12.60 12.80 1.96
N CYS A 298 -12.30 13.10 0.69
CA CYS A 298 -10.91 13.35 0.25
C CYS A 298 -10.28 14.55 0.97
N THR A 299 -11.04 15.61 1.27
CA THR A 299 -10.53 16.76 2.04
C THR A 299 -10.14 16.33 3.46
N ILE A 300 -10.98 15.57 4.17
CA ILE A 300 -10.66 15.06 5.51
C ILE A 300 -9.41 14.15 5.46
N GLU A 301 -9.29 13.29 4.44
CA GLU A 301 -8.11 12.45 4.23
C GLU A 301 -6.82 13.26 3.98
N GLN A 302 -6.88 14.31 3.15
CA GLN A 302 -5.74 15.19 2.85
C GLN A 302 -5.28 16.01 4.06
N GLU A 303 -6.18 16.33 4.98
CA GLU A 303 -5.87 16.93 6.28
C GLU A 303 -5.28 15.91 7.30
N ASN A 304 -5.21 14.63 6.91
CA ASN A 304 -4.85 13.49 7.76
C ASN A 304 -5.74 13.34 9.01
N ASN A 305 -7.02 13.67 8.86
CA ASN A 305 -8.07 13.47 9.85
C ASN A 305 -8.80 12.13 9.59
N ASP A 306 -9.33 11.49 10.64
CA ASP A 306 -10.11 10.25 10.51
C ASP A 306 -11.61 10.56 10.44
N HIS A 307 -12.25 10.28 9.30
CA HIS A 307 -13.69 10.44 9.12
C HIS A 307 -14.52 9.27 9.66
N CYS A 308 -13.90 8.16 10.10
CA CYS A 308 -14.58 6.97 10.60
C CYS A 308 -15.68 6.41 9.67
N THR A 309 -15.53 6.54 8.34
CA THR A 309 -16.49 6.08 7.32
C THR A 309 -15.89 4.86 6.65
N ARG A 310 -16.67 3.80 6.41
CA ARG A 310 -16.16 2.59 5.72
C ARG A 310 -16.63 2.44 4.27
N LEU A 311 -17.75 3.09 3.93
CA LEU A 311 -18.47 2.86 2.69
C LEU A 311 -19.00 4.19 2.15
N PHE A 312 -18.54 4.57 0.96
CA PHE A 312 -19.04 5.66 0.15
C PHE A 312 -19.81 5.09 -1.04
N ILE A 313 -21.03 5.58 -1.26
CA ILE A 313 -21.90 5.19 -2.37
C ILE A 313 -22.30 6.43 -3.15
N SER A 314 -21.95 6.46 -4.43
CA SER A 314 -22.31 7.53 -5.37
C SER A 314 -23.44 7.04 -6.27
N ILE A 315 -24.63 7.66 -6.17
CA ILE A 315 -25.81 7.30 -6.95
C ILE A 315 -25.99 8.30 -8.10
N ASP A 316 -25.69 7.85 -9.32
CA ASP A 316 -25.92 8.59 -10.58
C ASP A 316 -25.34 10.02 -10.53
N SER A 317 -24.11 10.12 -10.05
CA SER A 317 -23.46 11.39 -9.71
C SER A 317 -22.59 11.91 -10.86
N PRO A 318 -22.71 13.18 -11.29
CA PRO A 318 -21.98 13.70 -12.45
C PRO A 318 -20.48 13.96 -12.22
N HIS A 319 -19.66 12.94 -11.93
CA HIS A 319 -18.22 13.09 -11.66
C HIS A 319 -17.42 13.64 -12.85
N ARG A 320 -17.95 13.54 -14.07
CA ARG A 320 -17.45 14.19 -15.30
C ARG A 320 -18.47 15.17 -15.90
N GLY A 321 -19.35 15.70 -15.06
CA GLY A 321 -20.43 16.62 -15.44
C GLY A 321 -21.75 15.97 -15.86
N ALA A 322 -22.77 16.81 -15.98
CA ALA A 322 -24.14 16.49 -16.39
C ALA A 322 -24.48 17.21 -17.72
N ASN A 323 -25.41 16.64 -18.46
CA ASN A 323 -25.96 17.22 -19.68
C ASN A 323 -27.36 17.79 -19.44
N ILE A 324 -27.53 19.09 -19.63
CA ILE A 324 -28.84 19.67 -19.94
C ILE A 324 -28.74 20.19 -21.37
N SER A 325 -29.68 19.76 -22.21
CA SER A 325 -29.67 20.01 -23.65
C SER A 325 -29.52 21.51 -23.93
N ALA A 326 -28.49 21.90 -24.70
CA ALA A 326 -28.17 23.30 -24.92
C ALA A 326 -29.33 24.09 -25.59
N GLY A 327 -30.19 23.40 -26.35
CA GLY A 327 -31.44 23.95 -26.89
C GLY A 327 -32.46 24.33 -25.81
N LEU A 328 -32.53 23.58 -24.70
CA LEU A 328 -33.37 23.90 -23.54
C LEU A 328 -32.77 25.04 -22.71
N ILE A 329 -31.44 25.02 -22.47
CA ILE A 329 -30.74 26.11 -21.76
C ILE A 329 -31.01 27.45 -22.45
N GLY A 330 -30.77 27.54 -23.76
CA GLY A 330 -31.03 28.76 -24.54
C GLY A 330 -32.50 29.18 -24.53
N LEU A 331 -33.42 28.22 -24.44
CA LEU A 331 -34.86 28.52 -24.40
C LEU A 331 -35.30 29.15 -23.08
N VAL A 332 -34.77 28.61 -21.98
CA VAL A 332 -34.95 29.15 -20.63
C VAL A 332 -34.34 30.54 -20.53
N SER A 333 -33.13 30.75 -21.06
CA SER A 333 -32.49 32.08 -21.12
C SER A 333 -33.40 33.14 -21.74
N VAL A 334 -34.00 32.86 -22.90
CA VAL A 334 -34.92 33.79 -23.58
C VAL A 334 -36.22 34.03 -22.80
N LEU A 335 -36.77 32.99 -22.15
CA LEU A 335 -38.04 33.10 -21.42
C LEU A 335 -37.92 33.63 -19.97
N SER A 336 -36.71 33.66 -19.42
CA SER A 336 -36.42 34.21 -18.08
C SER A 336 -36.84 35.68 -17.90
N ILE A 337 -36.91 36.45 -18.99
CA ILE A 337 -37.30 37.86 -18.95
C ILE A 337 -38.83 38.03 -18.90
N PRO A 338 -39.65 37.33 -19.72
CA PRO A 338 -41.12 37.43 -19.66
C PRO A 338 -41.84 36.54 -18.63
N SER A 339 -41.25 35.44 -18.13
CA SER A 339 -41.91 34.50 -17.19
C SER A 339 -41.13 34.35 -15.88
N SER A 340 -41.85 34.44 -14.75
CA SER A 340 -41.31 34.20 -13.40
C SER A 340 -40.84 32.76 -13.21
N GLU A 341 -41.52 31.81 -13.84
CA GLU A 341 -41.27 30.38 -13.74
C GLU A 341 -40.01 30.00 -14.52
N ALA A 342 -39.85 30.57 -15.73
CA ALA A 342 -38.61 30.45 -16.49
C ALA A 342 -37.44 31.22 -15.85
N ALA A 343 -37.70 32.34 -15.16
CA ALA A 343 -36.67 33.05 -14.39
C ALA A 343 -36.11 32.20 -13.24
N ILE A 344 -36.98 31.50 -12.52
CA ILE A 344 -36.59 30.54 -11.47
C ILE A 344 -35.72 29.41 -12.04
N PHE A 345 -36.12 28.83 -13.17
CA PHE A 345 -35.33 27.77 -13.81
C PHE A 345 -33.98 28.29 -14.35
N TYR A 346 -33.95 29.53 -14.83
CA TYR A 346 -32.73 30.22 -15.25
C TYR A 346 -31.76 30.48 -14.08
N GLU A 347 -32.26 30.94 -12.93
CA GLU A 347 -31.45 31.10 -11.71
C GLU A 347 -30.82 29.77 -11.27
N GLY A 348 -31.55 28.66 -11.42
CA GLY A 348 -31.01 27.30 -11.24
C GLY A 348 -29.87 26.97 -12.21
N LEU A 349 -30.10 27.11 -13.53
CA LEU A 349 -29.11 26.79 -14.57
C LEU A 349 -27.82 27.64 -14.50
N TYR A 350 -27.90 28.85 -13.98
CA TYR A 350 -26.76 29.77 -13.82
C TYR A 350 -26.25 29.87 -12.38
N SER A 351 -26.69 28.96 -11.49
CA SER A 351 -26.18 28.83 -10.13
C SER A 351 -24.70 28.38 -10.09
N PRO A 352 -23.97 28.62 -8.98
CA PRO A 352 -22.59 28.19 -8.84
C PRO A 352 -22.40 26.67 -9.04
N ALA A 353 -23.28 25.82 -8.48
CA ALA A 353 -23.25 24.38 -8.69
C ALA A 353 -23.48 23.98 -10.16
N ALA A 354 -24.50 24.57 -10.81
CA ALA A 354 -24.80 24.24 -12.21
C ALA A 354 -23.62 24.59 -13.14
N LYS A 355 -22.90 25.68 -12.86
CA LYS A 355 -21.68 26.08 -13.59
C LYS A 355 -20.49 25.14 -13.39
N GLN A 356 -20.37 24.50 -12.22
CA GLN A 356 -19.36 23.47 -11.98
C GLN A 356 -19.73 22.13 -12.66
N LEU A 357 -21.01 21.82 -12.79
CA LEU A 357 -21.48 20.50 -13.21
C LEU A 357 -21.92 20.39 -14.69
N LEU A 358 -22.44 21.44 -15.32
CA LEU A 358 -23.00 21.34 -16.67
C LEU A 358 -21.91 21.38 -17.76
N ILE A 359 -21.80 20.30 -18.54
CA ILE A 359 -20.77 20.12 -19.57
C ILE A 359 -20.85 21.19 -20.67
N ASN A 360 -22.08 21.47 -21.14
CA ASN A 360 -22.35 22.30 -22.31
C ASN A 360 -22.91 23.69 -21.99
N LEU A 361 -22.55 24.30 -20.85
CA LEU A 361 -23.01 25.65 -20.51
C LEU A 361 -22.38 26.69 -21.48
N PRO A 362 -23.16 27.44 -22.29
CA PRO A 362 -22.59 28.20 -23.41
C PRO A 362 -21.76 29.44 -23.04
N ILE A 363 -21.77 29.82 -21.77
CA ILE A 363 -20.98 30.90 -21.18
C ILE A 363 -20.45 30.32 -19.85
N GLU A 364 -19.15 30.48 -19.58
CA GLU A 364 -18.44 29.98 -18.36
C GLU A 364 -17.94 28.52 -18.35
N SER A 365 -17.64 27.91 -19.50
CA SER A 365 -17.02 26.56 -19.57
C SER A 365 -15.70 26.38 -18.79
N ALA A 366 -15.01 27.49 -18.46
CA ALA A 366 -13.84 27.47 -17.57
C ALA A 366 -14.17 26.98 -16.16
N VAL A 367 -15.33 27.35 -15.59
CA VAL A 367 -15.73 26.96 -14.23
C VAL A 367 -15.94 25.45 -14.13
N HIS A 368 -16.58 24.85 -15.14
CA HIS A 368 -16.71 23.40 -15.25
C HIS A 368 -15.33 22.73 -15.39
N THR A 369 -14.46 23.28 -16.25
CA THR A 369 -13.10 22.74 -16.47
C THR A 369 -12.26 22.75 -15.18
N ASP A 370 -12.28 23.87 -14.46
CA ASP A 370 -11.56 24.05 -13.19
C ASP A 370 -12.11 23.09 -12.11
N ALA A 371 -13.43 22.88 -12.05
CA ALA A 371 -14.06 21.94 -11.13
C ALA A 371 -13.70 20.47 -11.44
N MET A 372 -13.69 20.08 -12.72
CA MET A 372 -13.28 18.73 -13.13
C MET A 372 -11.78 18.49 -12.87
N ALA A 373 -10.93 19.51 -13.07
CA ALA A 373 -9.51 19.44 -12.73
C ALA A 373 -9.30 19.28 -11.21
N MET A 374 -10.01 20.05 -10.40
CA MET A 374 -9.99 19.92 -8.93
C MET A 374 -10.41 18.52 -8.47
N LEU A 375 -11.48 17.94 -9.02
CA LEU A 375 -11.89 16.58 -8.70
C LEU A 375 -10.87 15.51 -9.18
N MET A 376 -10.17 15.77 -10.29
CA MET A 376 -9.13 14.88 -10.80
C MET A 376 -7.89 14.90 -9.91
N ASP A 377 -7.39 16.07 -9.53
CA ASP A 377 -6.26 16.25 -8.61
C ASP A 377 -6.56 15.70 -7.20
N LEU A 378 -7.82 15.80 -6.76
CA LEU A 378 -8.31 15.28 -5.48
C LEU A 378 -8.47 13.75 -5.45
N GLY A 379 -8.57 13.10 -6.62
CA GLY A 379 -8.73 11.65 -6.74
C GLY A 379 -10.06 11.13 -6.16
N MET A 380 -10.05 9.87 -5.72
CA MET A 380 -11.15 9.21 -5.01
C MET A 380 -10.77 9.02 -3.53
N PRO A 381 -11.73 8.88 -2.60
CA PRO A 381 -11.42 8.62 -1.19
C PRO A 381 -10.66 7.29 -1.07
N GLN A 382 -9.52 7.29 -0.40
CA GLN A 382 -8.65 6.12 -0.20
C GLN A 382 -8.99 5.36 1.09
N ARG A 383 -9.75 5.98 2.00
CA ARG A 383 -10.11 5.42 3.31
C ARG A 383 -11.51 4.79 3.36
N THR A 384 -12.26 4.81 2.26
CA THR A 384 -13.55 4.12 2.10
C THR A 384 -13.54 3.12 0.96
N MET A 385 -14.36 2.07 1.07
CA MET A 385 -14.84 1.35 -0.11
C MET A 385 -15.79 2.26 -0.91
N ASN A 386 -15.57 2.37 -2.21
CA ASN A 386 -16.25 3.28 -3.11
C ASN A 386 -17.15 2.50 -4.10
N ILE A 387 -18.46 2.75 -4.05
CA ILE A 387 -19.44 2.16 -4.99
C ILE A 387 -19.99 3.23 -5.93
N GLY A 388 -19.81 3.03 -7.23
CA GLY A 388 -20.41 3.85 -8.29
C GLY A 388 -21.68 3.21 -8.84
N ILE A 389 -22.79 3.95 -8.88
CA ILE A 389 -24.04 3.51 -9.52
C ILE A 389 -24.35 4.43 -10.70
N ALA A 390 -24.62 3.84 -11.87
CA ALA A 390 -25.11 4.54 -13.05
C ALA A 390 -26.47 3.98 -13.47
N ASN A 391 -27.45 4.86 -13.65
CA ASN A 391 -28.80 4.50 -14.08
C ASN A 391 -28.91 4.26 -15.60
N SER A 392 -27.83 3.81 -16.22
CA SER A 392 -27.78 3.45 -17.64
C SER A 392 -26.65 2.46 -17.89
N HIS A 393 -26.73 1.73 -19.01
CA HIS A 393 -25.72 0.79 -19.46
C HIS A 393 -24.78 1.47 -20.46
N ALA A 394 -23.47 1.30 -20.34
CA ALA A 394 -22.48 1.99 -21.17
C ALA A 394 -22.62 1.77 -22.70
N GLU A 395 -23.40 0.77 -23.14
CA GLU A 395 -23.67 0.46 -24.56
C GLU A 395 -25.08 0.90 -25.04
N VAL A 396 -25.95 1.42 -24.16
CA VAL A 396 -27.36 1.70 -24.48
C VAL A 396 -27.61 3.21 -24.57
N SER A 397 -27.64 3.72 -25.80
CA SER A 397 -28.08 5.07 -26.11
C SER A 397 -29.59 5.28 -25.84
N LEU A 398 -29.98 6.52 -25.57
CA LEU A 398 -31.39 6.92 -25.45
C LEU A 398 -32.08 6.89 -26.83
N GLU A 399 -33.26 6.27 -26.93
CA GLU A 399 -34.06 6.26 -28.15
C GLU A 399 -34.84 7.58 -28.31
N LEU A 400 -34.19 8.61 -28.87
CA LEU A 400 -34.82 9.87 -29.26
C LEU A 400 -34.97 10.02 -30.78
N GLU A 401 -36.07 10.64 -31.21
CA GLU A 401 -36.29 10.98 -32.60
C GLU A 401 -35.20 11.93 -33.11
N ASN A 402 -34.81 11.78 -34.38
CA ASN A 402 -33.85 12.66 -35.06
C ASN A 402 -34.54 13.97 -35.48
N ALA A 403 -35.03 14.69 -34.46
CA ALA A 403 -35.87 15.87 -34.50
C ALA A 403 -35.50 16.78 -33.31
N PRO A 404 -35.98 18.05 -33.28
CA PRO A 404 -35.86 18.92 -32.10
C PRO A 404 -36.46 18.26 -30.84
N LEU A 405 -35.95 18.61 -29.67
CA LEU A 405 -36.50 18.17 -28.37
C LEU A 405 -37.83 18.87 -28.06
N LEU A 406 -38.03 20.08 -28.59
CA LEU A 406 -39.30 20.81 -28.60
C LEU A 406 -39.44 21.50 -29.96
N SER A 407 -40.63 21.47 -30.56
CA SER A 407 -40.90 22.19 -31.80
C SER A 407 -42.35 22.68 -31.88
N TRP A 408 -42.56 23.99 -31.93
CA TRP A 408 -43.88 24.55 -32.17
C TRP A 408 -43.86 25.93 -32.86
N THR A 409 -44.92 26.23 -33.61
CA THR A 409 -45.07 27.42 -34.45
C THR A 409 -46.57 27.71 -34.72
N GLU A 410 -47.02 28.97 -34.72
CA GLU A 410 -48.36 29.42 -35.10
C GLU A 410 -48.33 30.76 -35.83
N SER A 411 -49.31 31.05 -36.68
CA SER A 411 -49.76 32.42 -37.01
C SER A 411 -51.00 32.41 -37.90
N TRP A 412 -51.69 33.55 -37.99
CA TRP A 412 -52.00 34.21 -39.28
C TRP A 412 -52.63 35.61 -39.06
N TRP A 413 -52.38 36.53 -40.00
CA TRP A 413 -52.51 37.97 -39.82
C TRP A 413 -53.95 38.42 -39.51
N TRP A 414 -54.22 38.99 -38.34
CA TRP A 414 -53.82 40.36 -38.02
C TRP A 414 -53.36 40.58 -36.56
N LEU A 415 -53.17 39.51 -35.78
CA LEU A 415 -52.78 39.67 -34.37
C LEU A 415 -51.97 38.50 -33.73
N GLY A 416 -51.72 37.35 -34.40
CA GLY A 416 -51.01 36.19 -33.78
C GLY A 416 -49.87 35.52 -34.56
N THR A 417 -48.87 35.05 -33.79
CA THR A 417 -47.51 34.55 -34.14
C THR A 417 -46.85 33.70 -33.01
N ALA A 418 -47.38 32.51 -32.75
CA ALA A 418 -46.85 31.55 -31.78
C ALA A 418 -45.44 31.00 -32.17
N HIS A 419 -44.34 30.96 -31.40
CA HIS A 419 -43.13 30.14 -31.77
C HIS A 419 -42.20 29.76 -30.60
N LEU A 420 -41.72 28.49 -30.52
CA LEU A 420 -40.43 28.07 -29.93
C LEU A 420 -39.89 26.78 -30.61
N LEU A 421 -38.56 26.66 -30.70
CA LEU A 421 -37.85 25.47 -31.18
C LEU A 421 -36.64 25.22 -30.26
N ALA A 422 -36.45 24.00 -29.77
CA ALA A 422 -35.25 23.59 -29.01
C ALA A 422 -34.55 22.45 -29.74
N ASN A 423 -33.47 22.76 -30.46
CA ASN A 423 -32.72 21.77 -31.24
C ASN A 423 -31.90 20.83 -30.35
N ARG A 424 -31.93 19.54 -30.70
CA ARG A 424 -30.91 18.54 -30.34
C ARG A 424 -29.64 18.76 -31.17
N HIS A 425 -28.54 18.11 -30.80
CA HIS A 425 -27.28 18.06 -31.55
C HIS A 425 -27.49 17.88 -33.08
N PRO A 426 -26.77 18.61 -33.96
CA PRO A 426 -27.00 18.54 -35.40
C PRO A 426 -26.52 17.22 -36.00
N ASN A 427 -27.35 16.61 -36.85
CA ASN A 427 -27.04 15.36 -37.52
C ASN A 427 -27.01 15.54 -39.05
N GLY A 428 -25.83 15.40 -39.65
CA GLY A 428 -25.62 15.22 -41.09
C GLY A 428 -26.21 16.25 -42.07
N SER A 429 -25.38 17.18 -42.56
CA SER A 429 -25.57 18.00 -43.78
C SER A 429 -26.66 19.10 -43.82
N ASN A 430 -27.54 19.20 -42.83
CA ASN A 430 -28.40 20.38 -42.66
C ASN A 430 -27.74 21.39 -41.71
N SER A 431 -27.58 22.64 -42.16
CA SER A 431 -27.01 23.75 -41.38
C SER A 431 -28.04 24.33 -40.40
N LEU A 432 -28.49 23.52 -39.44
CA LEU A 432 -29.29 23.97 -38.31
C LEU A 432 -28.33 24.32 -37.17
N ALA A 433 -28.26 25.61 -36.85
CA ALA A 433 -27.54 26.08 -35.67
C ALA A 433 -28.25 25.60 -34.40
N LEU A 434 -27.50 25.55 -33.30
CA LEU A 434 -28.09 25.46 -31.97
C LEU A 434 -28.88 26.76 -31.74
N SER A 435 -30.22 26.69 -31.82
CA SER A 435 -31.10 27.86 -31.86
C SER A 435 -32.24 27.71 -30.88
N ALA A 436 -32.39 28.70 -30.00
CA ALA A 436 -33.65 29.00 -29.32
C ALA A 436 -34.30 30.20 -30.03
N SER A 437 -35.50 30.02 -30.59
CA SER A 437 -36.21 31.08 -31.32
C SER A 437 -37.65 31.24 -30.84
N CYS A 438 -37.90 32.28 -30.04
CA CYS A 438 -39.20 32.62 -29.44
C CYS A 438 -40.04 33.57 -30.31
N SER A 439 -41.38 33.48 -30.26
CA SER A 439 -42.30 34.62 -30.54
C SER A 439 -43.61 34.48 -29.75
N LEU A 440 -43.95 35.53 -28.97
CA LEU A 440 -45.15 35.78 -28.12
C LEU A 440 -46.28 36.69 -28.69
N PRO A 441 -47.57 36.27 -28.77
CA PRO A 441 -48.74 37.15 -29.03
C PRO A 441 -50.03 36.68 -28.30
N VAL A 442 -51.15 37.40 -28.16
CA VAL A 442 -51.90 38.22 -29.14
C VAL A 442 -52.56 39.43 -28.47
N ASP A 443 -53.26 39.21 -27.36
CA ASP A 443 -54.06 40.21 -26.65
C ASP A 443 -53.35 40.77 -25.40
N PHE A 444 -52.02 40.63 -25.31
CA PHE A 444 -51.23 41.28 -24.28
C PHE A 444 -51.04 42.77 -24.59
N ILE A 445 -52.02 43.58 -24.19
CA ILE A 445 -51.79 44.98 -23.83
C ILE A 445 -51.35 44.99 -22.36
N PRO A 446 -50.04 45.03 -22.03
CA PRO A 446 -49.65 45.50 -20.71
C PRO A 446 -50.19 46.93 -20.59
N PHE A 447 -50.74 47.31 -19.42
CA PHE A 447 -51.40 48.61 -19.17
C PHE A 447 -50.53 49.86 -19.49
N ASN A 448 -49.27 49.67 -19.89
CA ASN A 448 -48.27 50.69 -20.19
C ASN A 448 -47.86 50.77 -21.69
N GLY A 449 -48.39 49.91 -22.58
CA GLY A 449 -48.40 50.17 -24.03
C GLY A 449 -47.08 50.07 -24.82
N ILE A 450 -46.14 49.21 -24.44
CA ILE A 450 -44.91 48.93 -25.22
C ILE A 450 -44.99 47.50 -25.80
N PRO A 451 -44.86 47.30 -27.13
CA PRO A 451 -44.75 45.96 -27.73
C PRO A 451 -43.39 45.34 -27.42
N LEU A 452 -43.39 44.06 -27.02
CA LEU A 452 -42.17 43.28 -26.85
C LEU A 452 -41.85 42.51 -28.15
N TRP A 453 -40.65 42.70 -28.67
CA TRP A 453 -40.03 41.87 -29.71
C TRP A 453 -38.78 41.27 -29.07
N TYR A 454 -38.59 39.96 -29.16
CA TYR A 454 -37.38 39.27 -28.67
C TYR A 454 -36.66 38.59 -29.82
N ASP A 455 -35.33 38.68 -29.80
CA ASP A 455 -34.43 38.21 -30.86
C ASP A 455 -34.14 36.70 -30.76
N ASN A 456 -33.57 36.13 -31.84
CA ASN A 456 -33.04 34.77 -31.84
C ASN A 456 -31.76 34.68 -31.00
N GLU A 457 -31.71 33.79 -30.01
CA GLU A 457 -30.44 33.29 -29.47
C GLU A 457 -29.98 32.07 -30.28
N ALA A 458 -29.02 32.31 -31.18
CA ALA A 458 -28.29 31.27 -31.87
C ALA A 458 -26.96 31.03 -31.16
N TYR A 459 -26.86 29.93 -30.42
CA TYR A 459 -25.62 29.45 -29.85
C TYR A 459 -24.81 28.78 -30.97
N SER A 460 -23.64 29.35 -31.29
CA SER A 460 -22.75 28.87 -32.34
C SER A 460 -21.79 27.76 -31.89
N TYR A 461 -21.94 27.30 -30.64
CA TYR A 461 -21.25 26.14 -30.11
C TYR A 461 -21.92 24.86 -30.60
N TYR A 462 -21.14 23.92 -31.11
CA TYR A 462 -21.58 22.57 -31.43
C TYR A 462 -20.73 21.63 -30.59
N PRO A 463 -21.33 20.76 -29.74
CA PRO A 463 -20.62 19.62 -29.20
C PRO A 463 -20.12 18.72 -30.34
N GLU A 464 -19.14 17.86 -30.07
CA GLU A 464 -18.75 16.80 -31.02
C GLU A 464 -19.61 15.54 -30.87
N ASN A 465 -20.20 15.34 -29.68
CA ASN A 465 -21.01 14.18 -29.28
C ASN A 465 -22.43 14.59 -28.85
N ASP A 466 -23.40 13.73 -29.11
CA ASP A 466 -24.83 13.97 -28.85
C ASP A 466 -25.24 13.46 -27.46
N LEU A 467 -24.83 14.19 -26.42
CA LEU A 467 -25.09 13.84 -25.01
C LEU A 467 -26.58 13.67 -24.66
N ASP A 468 -27.50 14.14 -25.50
CA ASP A 468 -28.94 13.92 -25.31
C ASP A 468 -29.36 12.46 -25.59
N VAL A 469 -28.53 11.69 -26.32
CA VAL A 469 -28.71 10.24 -26.56
C VAL A 469 -27.52 9.36 -26.23
N ASP A 470 -26.33 9.90 -25.98
CA ASP A 470 -25.23 9.09 -25.47
C ASP A 470 -25.67 8.33 -24.20
N PRO A 471 -25.09 7.15 -23.92
CA PRO A 471 -25.56 6.29 -22.84
C PRO A 471 -25.61 7.02 -21.49
N ALA A 472 -26.81 7.36 -21.03
CA ALA A 472 -27.05 8.26 -19.90
C ALA A 472 -28.35 7.89 -19.17
N SER A 473 -28.52 8.38 -17.93
CA SER A 473 -29.79 8.28 -17.20
C SER A 473 -30.85 9.25 -17.74
N ILE A 474 -32.12 8.98 -17.47
CA ILE A 474 -33.25 9.80 -17.93
C ILE A 474 -33.34 11.12 -17.15
N GLY A 475 -33.26 12.25 -17.87
CA GLY A 475 -33.69 13.57 -17.39
C GLY A 475 -35.02 13.99 -18.01
N ARG A 476 -35.89 14.59 -17.19
CA ARG A 476 -37.25 15.07 -17.57
C ARG A 476 -37.34 16.59 -17.68
N HIS A 477 -36.22 17.27 -17.91
CA HIS A 477 -36.15 18.73 -17.86
C HIS A 477 -37.02 19.41 -18.93
N MET A 478 -37.20 18.79 -20.10
CA MET A 478 -38.10 19.30 -21.14
C MET A 478 -39.58 19.15 -20.74
N GLU A 479 -39.96 18.02 -20.13
CA GLU A 479 -41.31 17.79 -19.58
C GLU A 479 -41.62 18.81 -18.46
N GLN A 480 -40.71 18.98 -17.49
CA GLN A 480 -40.85 19.98 -16.42
C GLN A 480 -41.00 21.41 -16.95
N PHE A 481 -40.24 21.76 -17.99
CA PHE A 481 -40.32 23.06 -18.66
C PHE A 481 -41.65 23.26 -19.39
N VAL A 482 -42.13 22.24 -20.12
CA VAL A 482 -43.43 22.27 -20.81
C VAL A 482 -44.59 22.33 -19.82
N ASP A 483 -44.53 21.59 -18.72
CA ASP A 483 -45.54 21.64 -17.65
C ASP A 483 -45.59 23.02 -17.00
N GLY A 484 -44.45 23.69 -16.80
CA GLY A 484 -44.39 25.09 -16.37
C GLY A 484 -45.09 26.05 -17.33
N ILE A 485 -44.85 25.91 -18.64
CA ILE A 485 -45.55 26.68 -19.68
C ILE A 485 -47.06 26.40 -19.66
N ASN A 486 -47.46 25.14 -19.61
CA ASN A 486 -48.88 24.75 -19.60
C ASN A 486 -49.59 25.25 -18.33
N ALA A 487 -48.94 25.17 -17.16
CA ALA A 487 -49.47 25.67 -15.89
C ALA A 487 -49.63 27.20 -15.85
N SER A 488 -48.77 27.95 -16.55
CA SER A 488 -48.90 29.40 -16.70
C SER A 488 -50.15 29.82 -17.50
N GLY A 489 -50.72 28.92 -18.30
CA GLY A 489 -51.81 29.20 -19.23
C GLY A 489 -51.41 30.07 -20.43
N MET A 490 -50.11 30.29 -20.67
CA MET A 490 -49.60 31.06 -21.81
C MET A 490 -49.76 30.31 -23.14
N LEU A 491 -49.58 28.99 -23.12
CA LEU A 491 -49.68 28.07 -24.26
C LEU A 491 -50.20 26.71 -23.78
N GLU A 492 -50.73 25.89 -24.69
CA GLU A 492 -51.10 24.49 -24.43
C GLU A 492 -50.29 23.58 -25.37
N ILE A 493 -49.11 23.17 -24.93
CA ILE A 493 -48.18 22.30 -25.66
C ILE A 493 -48.55 20.84 -25.35
N SER A 494 -48.84 20.03 -26.37
CA SER A 494 -49.23 18.64 -26.19
C SER A 494 -48.02 17.71 -26.12
N ILE A 495 -48.18 16.53 -25.51
CA ILE A 495 -47.12 15.50 -25.37
C ILE A 495 -46.62 14.91 -26.71
N GLY A 496 -47.17 15.32 -27.84
CA GLY A 496 -46.68 14.99 -29.18
C GLY A 496 -45.82 16.07 -29.84
N ASP A 497 -45.70 17.26 -29.22
CA ASP A 497 -44.98 18.43 -29.77
C ASP A 497 -43.56 18.56 -29.19
N TYR A 498 -43.18 17.69 -28.25
CA TYR A 498 -41.90 17.63 -27.59
C TYR A 498 -41.49 16.20 -27.21
N GLN A 499 -40.20 16.00 -26.99
CA GLN A 499 -39.62 14.77 -26.46
C GLN A 499 -39.43 14.95 -24.95
N PRO A 500 -40.15 14.19 -24.08
CA PRO A 500 -40.20 14.48 -22.65
C PRO A 500 -38.92 14.13 -21.89
N ILE A 501 -38.10 13.26 -22.47
CA ILE A 501 -36.86 12.76 -21.88
C ILE A 501 -35.64 13.14 -22.71
N SER A 502 -34.49 13.31 -22.05
CA SER A 502 -33.16 13.42 -22.67
C SER A 502 -32.11 12.79 -21.75
N GLY A 503 -30.93 12.47 -22.28
CA GLY A 503 -29.80 12.00 -21.47
C GLY A 503 -29.34 13.07 -20.48
N PHE A 504 -29.32 12.74 -19.18
CA PHE A 504 -28.96 13.68 -18.10
C PHE A 504 -27.56 13.43 -17.54
N ILE A 505 -27.34 12.28 -16.89
CA ILE A 505 -26.01 11.93 -16.38
C ILE A 505 -25.40 10.88 -17.33
N PRO A 506 -24.35 11.22 -18.09
CA PRO A 506 -23.65 10.23 -18.92
C PRO A 506 -23.13 9.07 -18.06
N THR A 507 -23.23 7.84 -18.55
CA THR A 507 -22.80 6.64 -17.82
C THR A 507 -21.34 6.73 -17.41
N SER A 508 -20.47 7.20 -18.31
CA SER A 508 -19.04 7.45 -18.06
C SER A 508 -18.78 8.56 -17.04
N SER A 509 -19.74 9.48 -16.83
CA SER A 509 -19.72 10.48 -15.77
C SER A 509 -20.15 9.88 -14.43
N ALA A 510 -21.24 9.11 -14.41
CA ALA A 510 -21.74 8.43 -13.21
C ALA A 510 -20.72 7.47 -12.57
N ILE A 511 -19.92 6.78 -13.38
CA ILE A 511 -18.89 5.83 -12.93
C ILE A 511 -17.46 6.37 -13.02
N ASN A 512 -17.29 7.64 -13.43
CA ASN A 512 -16.00 8.32 -13.58
C ASN A 512 -14.95 7.59 -14.47
N CYS A 513 -15.37 6.74 -15.41
CA CYS A 513 -14.51 6.09 -16.41
C CYS A 513 -15.28 5.72 -17.69
N ASN A 514 -14.61 5.78 -18.84
CA ASN A 514 -15.15 5.28 -20.10
C ASN A 514 -14.78 3.80 -20.31
N ILE A 515 -15.68 2.90 -19.90
CA ILE A 515 -15.50 1.45 -20.05
C ILE A 515 -15.27 1.03 -21.50
N LEU A 516 -15.90 1.69 -22.48
CA LEU A 516 -15.77 1.33 -23.90
C LEU A 516 -14.40 1.69 -24.50
N GLU A 517 -13.68 2.62 -23.87
CA GLU A 517 -12.32 3.01 -24.26
C GLU A 517 -11.23 2.28 -23.45
N ASN A 518 -11.63 1.41 -22.51
CA ASN A 518 -10.76 0.74 -21.54
C ASN A 518 -9.99 1.72 -20.63
N GLU A 519 -10.64 2.81 -20.21
CA GLU A 519 -10.11 3.61 -19.10
C GLU A 519 -10.14 2.81 -17.78
N ASP A 520 -9.16 3.06 -16.91
CA ASP A 520 -9.08 2.44 -15.59
C ASP A 520 -10.29 2.83 -14.71
N GLN A 521 -10.82 1.85 -13.98
CA GLN A 521 -11.94 2.05 -13.07
C GLN A 521 -11.47 2.75 -11.79
N THR A 522 -12.24 3.73 -11.32
CA THR A 522 -11.90 4.55 -10.13
C THR A 522 -12.74 4.20 -8.90
N PHE A 523 -13.79 3.38 -9.06
CA PHE A 523 -14.59 2.82 -7.98
C PHE A 523 -14.23 1.34 -7.78
N ASP A 524 -14.25 0.85 -6.54
CA ASP A 524 -14.00 -0.56 -6.21
C ASP A 524 -15.11 -1.47 -6.77
N TYR A 525 -16.36 -0.97 -6.76
CA TYR A 525 -17.51 -1.67 -7.33
C TYR A 525 -18.38 -0.72 -8.16
N ILE A 526 -18.79 -1.19 -9.35
CA ILE A 526 -19.67 -0.45 -10.25
C ILE A 526 -20.98 -1.21 -10.45
N SER A 527 -22.10 -0.50 -10.42
CA SER A 527 -23.43 -1.01 -10.75
C SER A 527 -24.03 -0.19 -11.91
N MET A 528 -24.16 -0.80 -13.08
CA MET A 528 -24.87 -0.22 -14.22
C MET A 528 -26.26 -0.83 -14.36
N ALA A 529 -27.22 -0.06 -14.87
CA ALA A 529 -28.51 -0.61 -15.30
C ALA A 529 -28.25 -1.70 -16.36
N PRO A 530 -28.96 -2.84 -16.34
CA PRO A 530 -28.77 -3.87 -17.35
C PRO A 530 -29.35 -3.42 -18.70
N VAL A 531 -28.80 -3.93 -19.81
CA VAL A 531 -29.21 -3.57 -21.20
C VAL A 531 -30.73 -3.56 -21.44
N TRP A 532 -31.50 -4.43 -20.76
CA TRP A 532 -32.95 -4.56 -20.92
C TRP A 532 -33.79 -3.67 -19.99
N ALA A 533 -33.19 -2.98 -19.02
CA ALA A 533 -33.83 -1.98 -18.14
C ALA A 533 -33.28 -0.56 -18.35
N SER A 534 -32.12 -0.44 -19.00
CA SER A 534 -31.50 0.83 -19.39
C SER A 534 -32.32 1.52 -20.50
N PRO A 535 -32.43 2.86 -20.49
CA PRO A 535 -32.02 3.78 -19.42
C PRO A 535 -33.06 3.81 -18.28
N GLU A 536 -32.61 4.03 -17.05
CA GLU A 536 -33.45 4.21 -15.87
C GLU A 536 -33.61 5.71 -15.50
N GLU A 537 -34.58 6.03 -14.64
CA GLU A 537 -34.76 7.39 -14.09
C GLU A 537 -33.51 7.84 -13.31
N HIS A 538 -33.16 9.13 -13.38
CA HIS A 538 -32.08 9.69 -12.58
C HIS A 538 -32.20 9.34 -11.08
N VAL A 539 -31.07 8.99 -10.47
CA VAL A 539 -30.94 8.47 -9.10
C VAL A 539 -31.83 7.26 -8.75
N ALA A 540 -32.33 6.50 -9.73
CA ALA A 540 -33.13 5.33 -9.44
C ALA A 540 -32.33 4.25 -8.69
N LEU A 541 -32.88 3.77 -7.58
CA LEU A 541 -32.37 2.58 -6.92
C LEU A 541 -33.23 1.39 -7.32
N THR A 542 -33.01 0.82 -8.51
CA THR A 542 -33.70 -0.40 -8.98
C THR A 542 -33.15 -1.66 -8.29
N GLN A 543 -33.71 -2.84 -8.57
CA GLN A 543 -33.47 -4.07 -7.79
C GLN A 543 -31.99 -4.46 -7.71
N LEU A 544 -31.24 -4.31 -8.81
CA LEU A 544 -29.82 -4.68 -8.86
C LEU A 544 -28.96 -3.68 -8.07
N HIS A 545 -29.20 -2.39 -8.26
CA HIS A 545 -28.54 -1.32 -7.49
C HIS A 545 -28.83 -1.45 -5.99
N ARG A 546 -30.10 -1.61 -5.58
CA ARG A 546 -30.47 -1.84 -4.17
C ARG A 546 -29.84 -3.09 -3.58
N LYS A 547 -29.70 -4.16 -4.38
CA LYS A 547 -29.04 -5.38 -3.93
C LYS A 547 -27.58 -5.10 -3.58
N LEU A 548 -26.82 -4.50 -4.50
CA LEU A 548 -25.40 -4.18 -4.25
C LEU A 548 -25.23 -3.28 -3.02
N VAL A 549 -26.06 -2.23 -2.91
CA VAL A 549 -26.06 -1.32 -1.75
C VAL A 549 -26.38 -2.05 -0.45
N LEU A 550 -27.47 -2.83 -0.40
CA LEU A 550 -27.85 -3.56 0.82
C LEU A 550 -26.83 -4.63 1.22
N ASP A 551 -26.23 -5.34 0.26
CA ASP A 551 -25.22 -6.35 0.57
C ASP A 551 -23.99 -5.69 1.22
N HIS A 552 -23.48 -4.58 0.67
CA HIS A 552 -22.31 -3.86 1.23
C HIS A 552 -22.59 -3.12 2.55
N ILE A 553 -23.82 -2.62 2.73
CA ILE A 553 -24.24 -2.05 4.01
C ILE A 553 -24.33 -3.16 5.07
N ILE A 554 -25.01 -4.26 4.79
CA ILE A 554 -25.32 -5.30 5.79
C ILE A 554 -24.11 -6.19 6.07
N LEU A 555 -23.52 -6.79 5.03
CA LEU A 555 -22.44 -7.76 5.19
C LEU A 555 -21.14 -7.06 5.62
N GLY A 556 -20.92 -5.82 5.19
CA GLY A 556 -19.81 -4.99 5.69
C GLY A 556 -19.97 -4.51 7.14
N ASP A 557 -21.10 -4.79 7.80
CA ASP A 557 -21.32 -4.57 9.23
C ASP A 557 -21.15 -5.86 10.06
N GLU A 558 -21.14 -7.04 9.42
CA GLU A 558 -20.81 -8.31 10.06
C GLU A 558 -19.28 -8.39 10.27
N GLY A 559 -18.86 -8.59 11.52
CA GLY A 559 -17.46 -8.63 11.90
C GLY A 559 -17.27 -9.24 13.29
N ALA A 560 -16.01 -9.46 13.67
CA ALA A 560 -15.68 -10.00 14.98
C ALA A 560 -16.29 -9.16 16.12
N PRO A 561 -16.78 -9.79 17.21
CA PRO A 561 -17.27 -9.06 18.37
C PRO A 561 -16.13 -8.27 19.03
N SER A 562 -16.48 -7.28 19.85
CA SER A 562 -15.49 -6.47 20.59
C SER A 562 -14.65 -7.28 21.57
N GLU A 563 -15.12 -8.46 21.98
CA GLU A 563 -14.36 -9.40 22.80
C GLU A 563 -14.58 -10.86 22.38
N LEU A 564 -13.51 -11.65 22.34
CA LEU A 564 -13.51 -13.11 22.17
C LEU A 564 -12.84 -13.77 23.37
N GLY A 565 -13.33 -14.95 23.79
CA GLY A 565 -12.68 -15.75 24.84
C GLY A 565 -13.62 -16.73 25.54
N ILE A 566 -13.06 -17.63 26.36
CA ILE A 566 -13.82 -18.67 27.11
C ILE A 566 -14.83 -18.06 28.09
N ALA A 567 -14.57 -16.87 28.63
CA ALA A 567 -15.47 -16.16 29.53
C ALA A 567 -16.65 -15.46 28.81
N ASN A 568 -16.59 -15.33 27.49
CA ASN A 568 -17.49 -14.50 26.69
C ASN A 568 -18.50 -15.33 25.90
N SER A 569 -19.48 -14.66 25.28
CA SER A 569 -20.56 -15.31 24.52
C SER A 569 -20.08 -16.01 23.25
N GLN A 570 -18.90 -15.64 22.74
CA GLN A 570 -18.23 -16.27 21.60
C GLN A 570 -16.74 -16.44 21.92
N SER A 571 -16.23 -17.65 21.69
CA SER A 571 -14.81 -17.98 21.83
C SER A 571 -14.09 -18.12 20.48
N ILE A 572 -14.83 -18.26 19.37
CA ILE A 572 -14.26 -18.37 18.02
C ILE A 572 -15.10 -17.50 17.10
N TYR A 573 -14.43 -16.69 16.27
CA TYR A 573 -15.04 -15.99 15.13
C TYR A 573 -14.24 -16.34 13.86
N GLU A 574 -14.95 -16.70 12.78
CA GLU A 574 -14.37 -17.15 11.52
C GLU A 574 -14.96 -16.35 10.37
N TYR A 575 -14.11 -15.58 9.68
CA TYR A 575 -14.47 -14.93 8.43
C TYR A 575 -14.45 -15.98 7.31
N HIS A 576 -15.63 -16.23 6.75
CA HIS A 576 -15.85 -17.12 5.61
C HIS A 576 -15.89 -16.33 4.30
N ASN A 577 -15.56 -16.99 3.20
CA ASN A 577 -15.65 -16.37 1.89
C ASN A 577 -17.11 -16.24 1.41
N PHE A 578 -17.54 -15.02 1.15
CA PHE A 578 -18.78 -14.71 0.42
C PHE A 578 -18.41 -13.89 -0.81
N ASP A 579 -18.84 -14.33 -2.00
CA ASP A 579 -18.54 -13.65 -3.27
C ASP A 579 -18.92 -12.15 -3.22
N ASN A 580 -17.96 -11.29 -3.56
CA ASN A 580 -18.11 -9.84 -3.83
C ASN A 580 -18.50 -8.94 -2.64
N VAL A 581 -18.02 -9.20 -1.40
CA VAL A 581 -18.00 -8.19 -0.32
C VAL A 581 -16.73 -8.32 0.53
N ASP A 582 -16.01 -7.21 0.77
CA ASP A 582 -14.89 -7.18 1.73
C ASP A 582 -15.40 -7.22 3.18
N ASN A 583 -14.69 -7.98 4.01
CA ASN A 583 -14.98 -8.10 5.43
C ASN A 583 -14.24 -7.06 6.25
N TRP A 584 -14.84 -6.64 7.37
CA TRP A 584 -14.28 -5.60 8.24
C TRP A 584 -14.05 -6.09 9.67
N LEU A 585 -12.87 -5.81 10.22
CA LEU A 585 -12.46 -6.09 11.59
C LEU A 585 -12.45 -4.78 12.40
N GLY A 586 -13.35 -4.66 13.38
CA GLY A 586 -13.32 -3.52 14.33
C GLY A 586 -12.37 -3.79 15.50
N SER A 587 -12.32 -2.86 16.46
CA SER A 587 -11.55 -3.07 17.69
C SER A 587 -12.05 -4.30 18.45
N THR A 588 -11.17 -5.25 18.70
CA THR A 588 -11.48 -6.58 19.23
C THR A 588 -10.40 -7.01 20.21
N GLN A 589 -10.80 -7.38 21.43
CA GLN A 589 -9.93 -8.03 22.42
C GLN A 589 -10.08 -9.56 22.37
N ILE A 590 -9.00 -10.27 22.04
CA ILE A 590 -8.97 -11.73 21.96
C ILE A 590 -8.28 -12.27 23.22
N ASN A 591 -9.08 -12.78 24.16
CA ASN A 591 -8.63 -13.26 25.46
C ASN A 591 -8.40 -14.79 25.47
N GLU A 592 -8.11 -15.37 26.64
CA GLU A 592 -7.84 -16.81 26.82
C GLU A 592 -8.89 -17.71 26.14
N GLY A 593 -8.44 -18.54 25.20
CA GLY A 593 -9.24 -19.43 24.36
C GLY A 593 -10.15 -18.71 23.36
N GLY A 594 -9.88 -17.44 23.10
CA GLY A 594 -10.42 -16.64 22.00
C GLY A 594 -9.65 -16.92 20.72
N SER A 595 -10.35 -17.06 19.60
CA SER A 595 -9.76 -17.36 18.29
C SER A 595 -10.40 -16.54 17.19
N LEU A 596 -9.60 -15.77 16.46
CA LEU A 596 -10.01 -15.08 15.25
C LEU A 596 -9.41 -15.77 14.02
N ARG A 597 -10.26 -16.16 13.07
CA ARG A 597 -9.89 -16.97 11.91
C ARG A 597 -10.28 -16.26 10.62
N ILE A 598 -9.38 -16.22 9.65
CA ILE A 598 -9.57 -15.52 8.37
C ILE A 598 -9.24 -16.52 7.26
N GLY A 599 -10.16 -16.77 6.32
CA GLY A 599 -9.98 -17.85 5.34
C GLY A 599 -10.53 -19.18 5.84
N GLY A 600 -11.74 -19.16 6.39
CA GLY A 600 -12.50 -20.38 6.76
C GLY A 600 -12.91 -21.23 5.55
N VAL A 601 -13.62 -22.32 5.79
CA VAL A 601 -14.03 -23.28 4.73
C VAL A 601 -14.82 -22.57 3.62
N GLY A 602 -14.21 -22.44 2.44
CA GLY A 602 -14.79 -21.78 1.26
C GLY A 602 -15.80 -22.62 0.48
N ILE A 603 -16.63 -21.96 -0.33
CA ILE A 603 -17.53 -22.62 -1.29
C ILE A 603 -16.78 -22.98 -2.60
N ALA A 604 -15.73 -22.23 -2.94
CA ALA A 604 -14.84 -22.47 -4.07
C ALA A 604 -13.41 -22.73 -3.57
N VAL A 605 -12.66 -23.57 -4.30
CA VAL A 605 -11.33 -24.06 -3.88
C VAL A 605 -10.25 -22.96 -3.94
N ASP A 606 -10.43 -21.97 -4.82
CA ASP A 606 -9.42 -20.96 -5.14
C ASP A 606 -9.78 -19.55 -4.57
N SER A 607 -10.70 -19.46 -3.60
CA SER A 607 -11.27 -18.17 -3.16
C SER A 607 -10.65 -17.65 -1.85
N THR A 608 -9.89 -16.55 -1.92
CA THR A 608 -9.28 -15.88 -0.75
C THR A 608 -10.26 -14.99 0.01
N THR A 609 -10.30 -15.09 1.33
CA THR A 609 -11.12 -14.21 2.20
C THR A 609 -10.32 -12.98 2.60
N VAL A 610 -10.73 -11.80 2.16
CA VAL A 610 -10.09 -10.52 2.53
C VAL A 610 -10.81 -9.89 3.73
N VAL A 611 -10.04 -9.47 4.73
CA VAL A 611 -10.48 -8.76 5.94
C VAL A 611 -9.62 -7.52 6.12
N ARG A 612 -10.24 -6.33 6.20
CA ARG A 612 -9.60 -5.05 6.48
C ARG A 612 -9.96 -4.56 7.87
N THR A 613 -9.03 -3.93 8.60
CA THR A 613 -9.41 -3.20 9.83
C THR A 613 -10.34 -2.03 9.52
N LYS A 614 -11.34 -1.76 10.37
CA LYS A 614 -12.22 -0.59 10.23
C LYS A 614 -11.38 0.68 10.40
N GLN A 615 -11.49 1.62 9.47
CA GLN A 615 -10.80 2.92 9.57
C GLN A 615 -11.57 3.77 10.58
N CYS A 616 -11.18 3.68 11.86
CA CYS A 616 -11.75 4.43 12.99
C CYS A 616 -10.89 4.22 14.26
N ASN A 617 -9.57 4.39 14.17
CA ASN A 617 -8.59 4.03 15.23
C ASN A 617 -8.83 2.62 15.82
N THR A 618 -8.98 1.62 14.95
CA THR A 618 -9.18 0.22 15.34
C THR A 618 -7.94 -0.32 16.05
N VAL A 619 -8.15 -0.86 17.24
CA VAL A 619 -7.13 -1.58 18.00
C VAL A 619 -7.58 -3.02 18.16
N VAL A 620 -6.84 -3.95 17.56
CA VAL A 620 -7.02 -5.39 17.76
C VAL A 620 -5.99 -5.85 18.78
N GLU A 621 -6.43 -6.28 19.95
CA GLU A 621 -5.54 -6.67 21.05
C GLU A 621 -5.68 -8.18 21.32
N VAL A 622 -4.58 -8.91 21.20
CA VAL A 622 -4.54 -10.36 21.43
C VAL A 622 -3.79 -10.63 22.72
N ASN A 623 -4.54 -11.08 23.73
CA ASN A 623 -4.05 -11.34 25.07
C ASN A 623 -3.56 -12.79 25.22
N SER A 624 -2.93 -13.09 26.37
CA SER A 624 -2.36 -14.41 26.66
C SER A 624 -3.40 -15.53 26.49
N GLY A 625 -3.06 -16.53 25.67
CA GLY A 625 -3.95 -17.64 25.31
C GLY A 625 -5.01 -17.31 24.24
N GLY A 626 -4.96 -16.14 23.61
CA GLY A 626 -5.73 -15.79 22.41
C GLY A 626 -4.94 -16.02 21.12
N GLU A 627 -5.61 -16.36 20.02
CA GLU A 627 -5.00 -16.64 18.71
C GLU A 627 -5.60 -15.84 17.55
N ILE A 628 -4.76 -15.44 16.59
CA ILE A 628 -5.15 -15.03 15.23
C ILE A 628 -4.57 -16.04 14.23
N LEU A 629 -5.46 -16.58 13.39
CA LEU A 629 -5.13 -17.53 12.33
C LEU A 629 -5.51 -16.92 10.96
N VAL A 630 -4.50 -16.60 10.15
CA VAL A 630 -4.68 -16.08 8.79
C VAL A 630 -4.45 -17.23 7.80
N GLY A 631 -5.52 -17.73 7.18
CA GLY A 631 -5.56 -18.98 6.43
C GLY A 631 -5.90 -20.19 7.30
N SER A 632 -5.67 -21.40 6.77
CA SER A 632 -5.96 -22.66 7.47
C SER A 632 -4.86 -23.71 7.32
N LEU A 633 -4.71 -24.56 8.33
CA LEU A 633 -3.73 -25.67 8.43
C LEU A 633 -3.87 -26.79 7.37
N TYR A 634 -4.87 -26.75 6.50
CA TYR A 634 -5.26 -27.85 5.61
C TYR A 634 -5.62 -27.40 4.19
N ASP A 635 -5.21 -26.19 3.78
CA ASP A 635 -5.50 -25.60 2.46
C ASP A 635 -7.02 -25.53 2.16
N LEU A 636 -7.86 -25.39 3.20
CA LEU A 636 -9.32 -25.35 3.10
C LEU A 636 -9.89 -23.93 2.90
N GLY A 637 -9.00 -22.93 2.85
CA GLY A 637 -9.30 -21.52 2.65
C GLY A 637 -8.05 -20.67 2.83
N MET A 638 -7.84 -19.74 1.89
CA MET A 638 -6.81 -18.70 1.96
C MET A 638 -7.38 -17.45 2.64
N GLY A 639 -6.58 -16.77 3.45
CA GLY A 639 -6.97 -15.55 4.15
C GLY A 639 -6.02 -14.39 3.88
N THR A 640 -6.55 -13.18 3.73
CA THR A 640 -5.77 -11.94 3.72
C THR A 640 -6.27 -11.03 4.83
N LEU A 641 -5.43 -10.75 5.82
CA LEU A 641 -5.66 -9.72 6.84
C LEU A 641 -4.89 -8.46 6.44
N ILE A 642 -5.57 -7.31 6.43
CA ILE A 642 -4.98 -6.02 6.11
C ILE A 642 -5.21 -5.07 7.28
N ILE A 643 -4.12 -4.61 7.89
CA ILE A 643 -4.13 -3.51 8.86
C ILE A 643 -3.96 -2.21 8.06
N THR A 644 -4.99 -1.37 8.11
CA THR A 644 -5.19 -0.18 7.24
C THR A 644 -5.00 1.11 8.04
N GLY A 645 -4.37 2.15 7.48
CA GLY A 645 -4.30 3.48 8.13
C GLY A 645 -3.71 3.45 9.54
N ASP A 646 -4.05 4.42 10.39
CA ASP A 646 -3.50 4.57 11.77
C ASP A 646 -4.03 3.51 12.79
N ASN A 647 -4.35 2.29 12.33
CA ASN A 647 -4.85 1.20 13.15
C ASN A 647 -3.71 0.35 13.74
N GLU A 648 -3.97 -0.27 14.90
CA GLU A 648 -2.98 -1.06 15.63
C GLU A 648 -3.41 -2.54 15.81
N LEU A 649 -2.47 -3.46 15.56
CA LEU A 649 -2.57 -4.86 15.98
C LEU A 649 -1.56 -5.11 17.11
N TYR A 650 -2.05 -5.28 18.33
CA TYR A 650 -1.24 -5.48 19.52
C TYR A 650 -1.27 -6.95 19.96
N MET A 651 -0.14 -7.64 19.82
CA MET A 651 0.03 -9.03 20.20
C MET A 651 0.77 -9.10 21.55
N ASN A 652 0.04 -9.29 22.65
CA ASN A 652 0.59 -9.33 24.01
C ASN A 652 1.30 -10.67 24.32
N PRO A 653 2.16 -10.74 25.37
CA PRO A 653 2.91 -11.94 25.71
C PRO A 653 2.06 -13.20 25.91
N GLY A 654 2.43 -14.27 25.20
CA GLY A 654 1.71 -15.55 25.21
C GLY A 654 0.43 -15.59 24.36
N SER A 655 0.25 -14.64 23.44
CA SER A 655 -0.67 -14.76 22.31
C SER A 655 -0.04 -15.53 21.14
N GLU A 656 -0.84 -15.95 20.16
CA GLU A 656 -0.37 -16.63 18.95
C GLU A 656 -0.84 -15.91 17.66
N LEU A 657 0.05 -15.77 16.68
CA LEU A 657 -0.26 -15.26 15.33
C LEU A 657 0.37 -16.18 14.28
N ASN A 658 -0.48 -16.76 13.42
CA ASN A 658 -0.09 -17.69 12.37
C ASN A 658 -0.59 -17.21 10.99
N ILE A 659 0.28 -17.26 9.98
CA ILE A 659 -0.04 -17.03 8.57
C ILE A 659 0.19 -18.34 7.81
N PHE A 660 -0.88 -18.94 7.27
CA PHE A 660 -0.86 -20.26 6.61
C PHE A 660 -0.70 -20.16 5.08
N SER A 661 -0.81 -21.30 4.40
CA SER A 661 -0.57 -21.42 2.95
C SER A 661 -1.45 -20.51 2.10
N GLY A 662 -0.83 -19.88 1.09
CA GLY A 662 -1.45 -18.91 0.18
C GLY A 662 -2.07 -17.69 0.89
N SER A 663 -1.75 -17.45 2.16
CA SER A 663 -2.41 -16.48 3.02
C SER A 663 -1.46 -15.35 3.41
N LYS A 664 -2.02 -14.17 3.71
CA LYS A 664 -1.25 -12.93 3.75
C LYS A 664 -1.64 -12.00 4.89
N LEU A 665 -0.66 -11.43 5.58
CA LEU A 665 -0.82 -10.29 6.47
C LEU A 665 -0.19 -9.07 5.82
N VAL A 666 -0.96 -7.98 5.70
CA VAL A 666 -0.53 -6.72 5.08
C VAL A 666 -0.59 -5.60 6.11
N VAL A 667 0.47 -4.82 6.19
CA VAL A 667 0.56 -3.58 6.97
C VAL A 667 0.61 -2.42 5.97
N GLU A 668 -0.49 -1.67 5.83
CA GLU A 668 -0.56 -0.51 4.93
C GLU A 668 0.08 0.74 5.57
N SER A 669 0.15 1.85 4.84
CA SER A 669 0.71 3.11 5.32
C SER A 669 0.00 3.61 6.60
N GLY A 670 0.77 3.94 7.64
CA GLY A 670 0.28 4.38 8.95
C GLY A 670 0.02 3.25 9.95
N ALA A 671 -0.13 2.01 9.47
CA ALA A 671 -0.53 0.89 10.32
C ALA A 671 0.64 0.35 11.15
N ASN A 672 0.34 -0.07 12.37
CA ASN A 672 1.32 -0.59 13.32
C ASN A 672 0.96 -2.00 13.77
N ILE A 673 1.90 -2.94 13.67
CA ILE A 673 1.83 -4.22 14.38
C ILE A 673 2.83 -4.18 15.53
N ILE A 674 2.39 -4.48 16.74
CA ILE A 674 3.24 -4.58 17.93
C ILE A 674 3.30 -6.05 18.35
N LEU A 675 4.49 -6.64 18.32
CA LEU A 675 4.75 -8.00 18.79
C LEU A 675 5.54 -7.92 20.11
N ASP A 676 4.93 -8.37 21.22
CA ASP A 676 5.53 -8.34 22.55
C ASP A 676 5.79 -9.75 23.09
N ASN A 677 7.06 -10.19 23.10
CA ASN A 677 7.51 -11.49 23.62
C ASN A 677 6.66 -12.69 23.11
N LEU A 678 6.52 -12.81 21.79
CA LEU A 678 5.88 -13.94 21.11
C LEU A 678 6.60 -14.34 19.81
N ASP A 679 6.13 -15.44 19.22
CA ASP A 679 6.57 -15.95 17.92
C ASP A 679 5.46 -15.75 16.88
N LEU A 680 5.66 -14.83 15.92
CA LEU A 680 4.83 -14.76 14.71
C LEU A 680 5.30 -15.87 13.76
N GLN A 681 4.41 -16.78 13.39
CA GLN A 681 4.74 -17.90 12.50
C GLN A 681 4.17 -17.70 11.09
N ILE A 682 5.04 -17.75 10.09
CA ILE A 682 4.69 -17.72 8.66
C ILE A 682 4.94 -19.12 8.11
N HIS A 683 3.92 -19.87 7.75
CA HIS A 683 4.05 -21.22 7.20
C HIS A 683 4.32 -21.18 5.68
N SER A 684 4.49 -22.34 5.02
CA SER A 684 4.74 -22.41 3.57
C SER A 684 3.77 -21.55 2.77
N GLU A 685 4.23 -20.89 1.71
CA GLU A 685 3.44 -20.01 0.83
C GLU A 685 2.70 -18.87 1.56
N GLY A 686 3.03 -18.61 2.84
CA GLY A 686 2.49 -17.51 3.62
C GLY A 686 3.33 -16.23 3.45
N THR A 687 2.68 -15.08 3.41
CA THR A 687 3.36 -13.78 3.20
C THR A 687 3.05 -12.78 4.31
N LEU A 688 4.08 -12.13 4.84
CA LEU A 688 3.97 -10.89 5.62
C LEU A 688 4.47 -9.73 4.75
N GLU A 689 3.60 -8.79 4.39
CA GLU A 689 3.96 -7.59 3.62
C GLU A 689 3.84 -6.33 4.47
N VAL A 690 4.94 -5.60 4.60
CA VAL A 690 4.99 -4.27 5.22
C VAL A 690 5.12 -3.23 4.11
N GLN A 691 4.04 -2.52 3.79
CA GLN A 691 4.02 -1.49 2.75
C GLN A 691 4.75 -0.20 3.20
N THR A 692 5.06 0.68 2.26
CA THR A 692 5.65 1.99 2.56
C THR A 692 4.79 2.74 3.58
N GLY A 693 5.39 3.15 4.70
CA GLY A 693 4.72 3.85 5.79
C GLY A 693 4.07 2.95 6.86
N GLY A 694 3.97 1.64 6.64
CA GLY A 694 3.55 0.67 7.66
C GLY A 694 4.73 0.23 8.53
N ASN A 695 4.48 -0.13 9.80
CA ASN A 695 5.52 -0.45 10.79
C ASN A 695 5.24 -1.75 11.56
N ILE A 696 6.30 -2.49 11.88
CA ILE A 696 6.29 -3.58 12.86
C ILE A 696 7.21 -3.22 14.02
N TYR A 697 6.75 -3.39 15.27
CA TYR A 697 7.52 -3.19 16.50
C TYR A 697 7.77 -4.55 17.18
N LEU A 698 9.04 -4.89 17.41
CA LEU A 698 9.48 -6.12 18.08
C LEU A 698 9.95 -5.79 19.50
N ARG A 699 9.10 -6.07 20.50
CA ARG A 699 9.34 -5.80 21.92
C ARG A 699 9.74 -7.08 22.68
N ASN A 700 10.52 -6.91 23.74
CA ASN A 700 10.83 -7.96 24.73
C ASN A 700 11.24 -9.33 24.13
N ASN A 701 12.09 -9.32 23.11
CA ASN A 701 12.60 -10.49 22.37
C ASN A 701 11.56 -11.20 21.48
N ALA A 702 10.56 -10.49 20.95
CA ALA A 702 9.65 -11.03 19.95
C ALA A 702 10.38 -11.51 18.68
N ARG A 703 9.80 -12.53 18.01
CA ARG A 703 10.44 -13.22 16.89
C ARG A 703 9.47 -13.38 15.71
N ILE A 704 10.01 -13.30 14.50
CA ILE A 704 9.35 -13.68 13.26
C ILE A 704 9.98 -14.99 12.80
N ILE A 705 9.18 -16.03 12.60
CA ILE A 705 9.65 -17.38 12.26
C ILE A 705 8.99 -17.86 10.96
N LEU A 706 9.80 -18.09 9.93
CA LEU A 706 9.34 -18.54 8.61
C LEU A 706 9.48 -20.06 8.47
N ASN A 707 8.38 -20.77 8.72
CA ASN A 707 8.25 -22.21 8.83
C ASN A 707 7.66 -22.86 7.55
N GLY A 708 8.32 -22.69 6.40
CA GLY A 708 7.89 -23.41 5.20
C GLY A 708 8.61 -23.05 3.91
N ILE A 709 8.19 -23.73 2.83
CA ILE A 709 8.65 -23.49 1.46
C ILE A 709 7.89 -22.28 0.92
N ASP A 710 8.59 -21.37 0.24
CA ASP A 710 8.06 -20.15 -0.36
C ASP A 710 7.33 -19.22 0.65
N ALA A 711 7.71 -19.29 1.93
CA ALA A 711 7.31 -18.30 2.93
C ALA A 711 8.08 -16.99 2.70
N GLU A 712 7.42 -15.84 2.83
CA GLU A 712 8.01 -14.55 2.43
C GLU A 712 7.75 -13.42 3.44
N LEU A 713 8.79 -12.62 3.70
CA LEU A 713 8.68 -11.30 4.31
C LEU A 713 8.99 -10.21 3.27
N VAL A 714 7.96 -9.49 2.81
CA VAL A 714 8.09 -8.37 1.87
C VAL A 714 8.20 -7.06 2.64
N LEU A 715 9.32 -6.35 2.48
CA LEU A 715 9.62 -5.11 3.21
C LEU A 715 9.72 -3.90 2.26
N LYS A 716 8.81 -2.93 2.47
CA LYS A 716 8.78 -1.57 1.87
C LYS A 716 8.72 -0.45 2.92
N GLY A 717 8.16 -0.77 4.10
CA GLY A 717 8.07 0.10 5.27
C GLY A 717 9.11 -0.21 6.35
N GLY A 718 8.74 -0.05 7.62
CA GLY A 718 9.65 -0.09 8.77
C GLY A 718 9.53 -1.35 9.65
N ILE A 719 10.66 -1.81 10.17
CA ILE A 719 10.72 -2.72 11.33
C ILE A 719 11.52 -2.01 12.44
N HIS A 720 10.96 -1.96 13.64
CA HIS A 720 11.54 -1.32 14.82
C HIS A 720 11.80 -2.38 15.89
N ILE A 721 13.00 -2.39 16.45
CA ILE A 721 13.41 -3.28 17.54
C ILE A 721 13.69 -2.38 18.73
N GLU A 722 12.83 -2.48 19.76
CA GLU A 722 12.84 -1.54 20.88
C GLU A 722 14.03 -1.75 21.84
N GLU A 723 14.31 -0.70 22.64
CA GLU A 723 15.39 -0.69 23.63
C GLU A 723 15.51 -2.01 24.43
N ASP A 724 16.76 -2.48 24.57
CA ASP A 724 17.14 -3.73 25.25
C ASP A 724 16.47 -5.04 24.71
N SER A 725 15.78 -5.02 23.56
CA SER A 725 15.18 -6.22 22.96
C SER A 725 16.18 -7.03 22.10
N HIS A 726 16.27 -8.35 22.34
CA HIS A 726 17.02 -9.29 21.48
C HIS A 726 16.07 -10.05 20.55
N SER A 727 15.59 -9.36 19.52
CA SER A 727 14.60 -9.87 18.58
C SER A 727 15.26 -10.65 17.43
N SER A 728 14.51 -11.53 16.76
CA SER A 728 15.08 -12.33 15.66
C SER A 728 14.11 -12.64 14.52
N ILE A 729 14.63 -12.70 13.29
CA ILE A 729 13.94 -13.21 12.10
C ILE A 729 14.64 -14.52 11.71
N THR A 730 13.96 -15.65 11.86
CA THR A 730 14.58 -16.98 11.75
C THR A 730 13.68 -18.00 11.07
N SER A 731 14.14 -19.24 10.96
CA SER A 731 13.31 -20.41 10.64
C SER A 731 13.63 -21.61 11.52
N SER A 732 12.65 -22.50 11.64
CA SER A 732 12.78 -23.82 12.24
C SER A 732 13.24 -24.92 11.27
N SER A 733 13.37 -24.62 9.97
CA SER A 733 13.62 -25.61 8.91
C SER A 733 14.53 -25.10 7.80
N GLU A 734 15.33 -25.98 7.17
CA GLU A 734 16.12 -25.74 5.95
C GLU A 734 15.24 -25.53 4.68
N ALA A 735 14.05 -24.95 4.82
CA ALA A 735 13.10 -24.72 3.74
C ALA A 735 13.43 -23.42 2.99
N LEU A 736 13.07 -23.33 1.71
CA LEU A 736 13.32 -22.17 0.85
C LEU A 736 12.36 -21.02 1.19
N PHE A 737 12.76 -20.12 2.08
CA PHE A 737 12.04 -18.87 2.39
C PHE A 737 12.94 -17.64 2.22
N GLU A 738 12.31 -16.48 1.99
CA GLU A 738 12.94 -15.27 1.45
C GLU A 738 12.53 -13.99 2.21
N ILE A 739 13.46 -13.03 2.29
CA ILE A 739 13.17 -11.65 2.71
C ILE A 739 13.32 -10.73 1.49
N SER A 740 12.21 -10.19 1.00
CA SER A 740 12.13 -9.41 -0.23
C SER A 740 12.09 -7.90 0.07
N ILE A 741 13.21 -7.22 -0.14
CA ILE A 741 13.32 -5.77 0.03
C ILE A 741 12.92 -5.10 -1.28
N THR A 742 11.86 -4.28 -1.24
CA THR A 742 11.26 -3.68 -2.43
C THR A 742 10.95 -2.19 -2.23
N GLY A 743 11.08 -1.40 -3.29
CA GLY A 743 10.88 0.05 -3.23
C GLY A 743 12.03 0.81 -2.55
N PRO A 744 11.94 2.15 -2.47
CA PRO A 744 13.05 3.02 -2.07
C PRO A 744 13.05 3.40 -0.58
N SER A 745 12.16 2.82 0.24
CA SER A 745 11.78 3.36 1.56
C SER A 745 11.87 2.38 2.73
N ALA A 746 12.43 1.18 2.53
CA ALA A 746 12.50 0.18 3.60
C ALA A 746 13.44 0.64 4.73
N SER A 747 13.07 0.38 5.98
CA SER A 747 13.90 0.71 7.14
C SER A 747 13.87 -0.38 8.22
N ILE A 748 14.99 -0.52 8.91
CA ILE A 748 15.15 -1.37 10.10
C ILE A 748 15.83 -0.52 11.17
N ASN A 749 15.07 -0.13 12.19
CA ASN A 749 15.52 0.66 13.33
C ASN A 749 15.84 -0.26 14.51
N ILE A 750 17.08 -0.25 14.99
CA ILE A 750 17.56 -1.06 16.11
C ILE A 750 17.96 -0.12 17.24
N GLU A 751 17.11 0.01 18.25
CA GLU A 751 17.28 0.99 19.32
C GLU A 751 18.46 0.68 20.25
N ASN A 752 18.73 1.58 21.20
CA ASN A 752 19.86 1.45 22.10
C ASN A 752 19.74 0.17 22.96
N GLY A 753 20.85 -0.56 23.11
CA GLY A 753 20.90 -1.86 23.80
C GLY A 753 20.31 -3.04 23.01
N ALA A 754 19.54 -2.79 21.95
CA ALA A 754 18.81 -3.81 21.20
C ALA A 754 19.69 -4.58 20.19
N GLU A 755 19.24 -5.77 19.84
CA GLU A 755 19.86 -6.65 18.85
C GLU A 755 18.80 -7.26 17.91
N LEU A 756 19.06 -7.21 16.61
CA LEU A 756 18.32 -7.98 15.60
C LEU A 756 19.22 -9.10 15.07
N LEU A 757 18.81 -10.36 15.26
CA LEU A 757 19.41 -11.52 14.62
C LEU A 757 18.57 -11.99 13.43
N ILE A 758 19.13 -11.93 12.23
CA ILE A 758 18.61 -12.63 11.04
C ILE A 758 19.44 -13.90 10.87
N GLN A 759 18.80 -15.07 10.91
CA GLN A 759 19.50 -16.35 10.81
C GLN A 759 18.71 -17.46 10.12
N GLY A 760 19.38 -18.22 9.25
CA GLY A 760 18.84 -19.40 8.59
C GLY A 760 17.83 -19.08 7.49
N CYS A 761 17.77 -17.83 7.02
CA CYS A 761 17.06 -17.45 5.80
C CYS A 761 17.90 -17.84 4.58
N ASN A 762 17.26 -18.18 3.46
CA ASN A 762 18.04 -18.61 2.29
C ASN A 762 18.65 -17.37 1.62
N ASN A 763 17.81 -16.38 1.33
CA ASN A 763 18.24 -15.12 0.75
C ASN A 763 17.51 -13.91 1.36
N ILE A 764 18.24 -12.81 1.52
CA ILE A 764 17.70 -11.45 1.55
C ILE A 764 17.87 -10.89 0.14
N ASN A 765 16.76 -10.71 -0.58
CA ASN A 765 16.74 -10.24 -1.96
C ASN A 765 16.39 -8.75 -2.03
N PHE A 766 17.33 -7.93 -2.48
CA PHE A 766 17.04 -6.55 -2.88
C PHE A 766 16.64 -6.51 -4.34
N ASN A 767 15.42 -6.05 -4.62
CA ASN A 767 14.92 -5.86 -5.99
C ASN A 767 15.57 -4.66 -6.69
N GLU A 768 15.37 -4.54 -8.02
CA GLU A 768 15.96 -3.46 -8.82
C GLU A 768 15.58 -2.07 -8.28
N GLY A 769 16.59 -1.25 -8.00
CA GLY A 769 16.43 0.08 -7.39
C GLY A 769 15.97 0.09 -5.92
N ALA A 770 15.85 -1.05 -5.26
CA ALA A 770 15.38 -1.12 -3.88
C ALA A 770 16.42 -0.57 -2.88
N GLN A 771 15.95 0.08 -1.82
CA GLN A 771 16.81 0.65 -0.78
C GLN A 771 16.31 0.27 0.61
N CYS A 772 17.24 -0.13 1.49
CA CYS A 772 16.96 -0.40 2.90
C CYS A 772 17.93 0.34 3.82
N PHE A 773 17.40 1.03 4.83
CA PHE A 773 18.16 1.76 5.83
C PHE A 773 18.16 1.03 7.19
N PHE A 774 19.31 0.47 7.57
CA PHE A 774 19.55 -0.16 8.86
C PHE A 774 20.16 0.88 9.81
N HIS A 775 19.45 1.32 10.85
CA HIS A 775 19.87 2.44 11.68
C HIS A 775 19.57 2.25 13.17
N GLY A 776 20.03 3.20 14.00
CA GLY A 776 19.94 3.14 15.46
C GLY A 776 21.22 2.64 16.13
N ASP A 777 21.29 2.76 17.46
CA ASP A 777 22.51 2.53 18.24
C ASP A 777 22.79 1.05 18.54
N GLY A 778 21.82 0.17 18.29
CA GLY A 778 21.90 -1.27 18.54
C GLY A 778 22.77 -2.05 17.54
N THR A 779 22.55 -3.37 17.51
CA THR A 779 23.36 -4.30 16.69
C THR A 779 22.51 -5.15 15.75
N LEU A 780 22.85 -5.11 14.45
CA LEU A 780 22.39 -6.03 13.43
C LEU A 780 23.34 -7.24 13.35
N LYS A 781 22.78 -8.45 13.31
CA LYS A 781 23.50 -9.68 12.99
C LYS A 781 22.82 -10.39 11.83
N ILE A 782 23.59 -10.76 10.81
CA ILE A 782 23.14 -11.60 9.70
C ILE A 782 24.08 -12.80 9.66
N ILE A 783 23.55 -13.99 9.91
CA ILE A 783 24.34 -15.22 10.07
C ILE A 783 23.67 -16.33 9.28
N ASP A 784 24.42 -17.09 8.46
CA ASP A 784 23.88 -18.25 7.72
C ASP A 784 22.64 -17.83 6.88
N THR A 785 22.83 -16.78 6.06
CA THR A 785 21.78 -16.13 5.24
C THR A 785 22.40 -15.31 4.10
N ASP A 786 22.26 -15.77 2.87
CA ASP A 786 22.82 -15.09 1.70
C ASP A 786 22.10 -13.77 1.40
N ILE A 787 22.78 -12.85 0.71
CA ILE A 787 22.22 -11.54 0.31
C ILE A 787 22.43 -11.36 -1.19
N HIS A 788 21.33 -11.18 -1.92
CA HIS A 788 21.35 -10.88 -3.35
C HIS A 788 20.96 -9.43 -3.61
N MET A 789 21.81 -8.70 -4.34
CA MET A 789 21.61 -7.28 -4.65
C MET A 789 21.43 -7.03 -6.15
N SER A 790 20.20 -6.72 -6.57
CA SER A 790 19.86 -6.40 -7.96
C SER A 790 20.48 -5.08 -8.46
N ASN A 791 20.28 -4.75 -9.74
CA ASN A 791 20.75 -3.49 -10.31
C ASN A 791 20.32 -2.29 -9.46
N ASN A 792 21.27 -1.38 -9.18
CA ASN A 792 21.03 -0.11 -8.51
C ASN A 792 20.42 -0.20 -7.09
N SER A 793 20.42 -1.39 -6.47
CA SER A 793 19.95 -1.54 -5.08
C SER A 793 20.98 -1.07 -4.07
N ILE A 794 20.52 -0.54 -2.94
CA ILE A 794 21.38 0.08 -1.92
C ILE A 794 21.03 -0.42 -0.51
N ALA A 795 22.03 -0.97 0.19
CA ALA A 795 21.97 -1.16 1.63
C ALA A 795 22.65 0.04 2.31
N LEU A 796 21.97 0.71 3.24
CA LEU A 796 22.48 1.85 3.99
C LEU A 796 22.56 1.46 5.47
N GLN A 797 23.75 1.21 6.01
CA GLN A 797 23.98 0.71 7.37
C GLN A 797 24.61 1.77 8.27
N ALA A 798 23.82 2.29 9.20
CA ALA A 798 24.21 3.26 10.24
C ALA A 798 24.22 2.67 11.66
N CYS A 799 23.71 1.45 11.87
CA CYS A 799 23.83 0.69 13.13
C CYS A 799 25.12 -0.16 13.16
N LYS A 800 25.44 -0.80 14.30
CA LYS A 800 26.55 -1.79 14.35
C LYS A 800 26.14 -3.04 13.58
N ALA A 801 27.02 -3.63 12.80
CA ALA A 801 26.71 -4.80 11.97
C ALA A 801 27.74 -5.92 12.11
N HIS A 802 27.26 -7.15 12.24
CA HIS A 802 28.06 -8.39 12.16
C HIS A 802 27.45 -9.34 11.14
N ILE A 803 28.21 -9.63 10.09
CA ILE A 803 27.88 -10.52 8.99
C ILE A 803 28.78 -11.76 9.11
N LYS A 804 28.22 -12.97 9.04
CA LYS A 804 29.01 -14.20 9.22
C LYS A 804 28.43 -15.42 8.51
N ASP A 805 29.30 -16.24 7.90
CA ASP A 805 28.94 -17.50 7.22
C ASP A 805 27.94 -17.29 6.06
N ILE A 806 28.11 -16.24 5.23
CA ILE A 806 27.15 -15.91 4.15
C ILE A 806 27.81 -15.63 2.78
N ILE A 807 27.00 -15.66 1.71
CA ILE A 807 27.35 -15.15 0.37
C ILE A 807 26.58 -13.83 0.11
N ILE A 808 27.32 -12.75 -0.09
CA ILE A 808 26.83 -11.47 -0.61
C ILE A 808 27.18 -11.42 -2.10
N TYR A 809 26.17 -11.31 -2.96
CA TYR A 809 26.38 -11.26 -4.41
C TYR A 809 25.40 -10.30 -5.10
N GLY A 810 25.77 -9.73 -6.24
CA GLY A 810 24.88 -8.79 -6.92
C GLY A 810 25.33 -8.24 -8.26
N ALA A 811 24.65 -7.17 -8.68
CA ALA A 811 25.04 -6.35 -9.82
C ALA A 811 26.18 -5.39 -9.44
N SER A 812 27.05 -5.07 -10.39
CA SER A 812 28.15 -4.10 -10.17
C SER A 812 27.69 -2.65 -9.96
N SER A 813 26.40 -2.35 -10.17
CA SER A 813 25.78 -1.08 -9.79
C SER A 813 25.08 -1.08 -8.43
N SER A 814 25.10 -2.22 -7.71
CA SER A 814 24.60 -2.29 -6.32
C SER A 814 25.67 -1.83 -5.33
N THR A 815 25.26 -1.35 -4.16
CA THR A 815 26.19 -0.81 -3.16
C THR A 815 25.73 -1.05 -1.73
N TRP A 816 26.63 -1.55 -0.89
CA TRP A 816 26.54 -1.48 0.56
C TRP A 816 27.26 -0.21 1.03
N LYS A 817 26.54 0.70 1.70
CA LYS A 817 27.13 1.89 2.34
C LYS A 817 27.05 1.75 3.85
N SER A 818 28.09 2.19 4.52
CA SER A 818 28.23 2.09 5.96
C SER A 818 28.70 3.41 6.56
N SER A 819 28.15 3.79 7.71
CA SER A 819 28.64 4.92 8.52
C SER A 819 29.03 4.52 9.95
N HIS A 820 29.13 3.20 10.20
CA HIS A 820 29.28 2.65 11.55
C HIS A 820 29.94 1.26 11.49
N ARG A 821 30.39 0.72 12.63
CA ARG A 821 31.20 -0.53 12.64
C ARG A 821 30.55 -1.70 11.89
N LEU A 822 31.32 -2.28 10.97
CA LEU A 822 30.98 -3.46 10.17
C LEU A 822 32.02 -4.56 10.40
N ARG A 823 31.56 -5.75 10.79
CA ARG A 823 32.35 -6.97 10.91
C ARG A 823 31.84 -8.02 9.92
N ILE A 824 32.75 -8.64 9.17
CA ILE A 824 32.47 -9.69 8.19
C ILE A 824 33.41 -10.87 8.48
N ASP A 825 32.87 -12.05 8.78
CA ASP A 825 33.64 -13.26 9.04
C ASP A 825 33.22 -14.41 8.11
N ASP A 826 34.17 -15.23 7.65
CA ASP A 826 33.93 -16.53 7.01
C ASP A 826 32.92 -16.49 5.81
N SER A 827 32.91 -15.41 5.03
CA SER A 827 31.89 -15.07 4.02
C SER A 827 32.45 -14.83 2.61
N ASN A 828 31.61 -14.89 1.56
CA ASN A 828 31.96 -14.48 0.19
C ASN A 828 31.27 -13.15 -0.15
N TRP A 829 32.00 -12.21 -0.74
CA TRP A 829 31.51 -10.90 -1.18
C TRP A 829 31.85 -10.70 -2.66
N SER A 830 30.85 -10.76 -3.54
CA SER A 830 31.07 -10.68 -4.99
C SER A 830 30.27 -9.56 -5.65
N ARG A 831 30.93 -8.76 -6.50
CA ARG A 831 30.36 -7.72 -7.39
C ARG A 831 29.65 -6.53 -6.74
N VAL A 832 29.17 -6.64 -5.50
CA VAL A 832 28.57 -5.53 -4.73
C VAL A 832 29.67 -4.55 -4.30
N SER A 833 29.51 -3.25 -4.55
CA SER A 833 30.49 -2.26 -4.06
C SER A 833 30.29 -1.98 -2.56
N LEU A 834 31.38 -1.84 -1.80
CA LEU A 834 31.36 -1.46 -0.38
C LEU A 834 31.89 -0.04 -0.22
N HIS A 835 31.18 0.82 0.51
CA HIS A 835 31.62 2.16 0.86
C HIS A 835 31.43 2.40 2.36
N ILE A 836 32.46 2.88 3.07
CA ILE A 836 32.38 3.14 4.51
C ILE A 836 32.94 4.54 4.82
N ASP A 837 32.18 5.38 5.53
CA ASP A 837 32.65 6.65 6.10
C ASP A 837 32.21 6.78 7.57
N SER A 838 33.09 6.39 8.50
CA SER A 838 32.77 6.34 9.94
C SER A 838 33.67 7.28 10.76
N PHE A 839 33.27 8.56 10.85
CA PHE A 839 34.04 9.60 11.55
C PHE A 839 34.03 9.48 13.09
N GLU A 840 32.97 8.93 13.69
CA GLU A 840 32.70 9.12 15.14
C GLU A 840 33.20 8.02 16.09
N GLU A 841 33.45 6.78 15.62
CA GLU A 841 33.74 5.63 16.52
C GLU A 841 35.21 5.18 16.59
N ASN A 842 36.16 5.76 15.82
CA ASN A 842 37.55 5.28 15.73
C ASN A 842 38.45 5.54 16.96
N ASN A 843 37.88 5.55 18.17
CA ASN A 843 38.56 5.66 19.47
C ASN A 843 39.37 4.38 19.82
N GLY A 844 40.28 3.97 18.95
CA GLY A 844 41.17 2.81 19.15
C GLY A 844 40.63 1.46 18.68
N VAL A 845 39.52 1.45 17.93
CA VAL A 845 38.94 0.24 17.29
C VAL A 845 38.81 0.50 15.79
N ALA A 846 38.93 -0.55 14.98
CA ALA A 846 38.71 -0.47 13.53
C ALA A 846 37.20 -0.41 13.20
N GLY A 847 36.83 0.43 12.23
CA GLY A 847 35.49 0.51 11.68
C GLY A 847 35.12 -0.70 10.82
N LEU A 848 36.06 -1.22 10.03
CA LEU A 848 35.91 -2.48 9.30
C LEU A 848 36.74 -3.61 9.92
N ILE A 849 36.14 -4.78 10.10
CA ILE A 849 36.86 -6.02 10.43
C ILE A 849 36.44 -7.09 9.42
N SER A 850 37.40 -7.65 8.67
CA SER A 850 37.19 -8.67 7.63
C SER A 850 38.11 -9.86 7.90
N ILE A 851 37.55 -11.04 8.18
CA ILE A 851 38.32 -12.25 8.53
C ILE A 851 37.89 -13.45 7.68
N HIS A 852 38.84 -14.14 7.05
CA HIS A 852 38.62 -15.35 6.22
C HIS A 852 37.62 -15.17 5.06
N ASN A 853 37.45 -13.96 4.52
CA ASN A 853 36.48 -13.73 3.45
C ASN A 853 37.08 -13.91 2.04
N GLN A 854 36.26 -14.32 1.08
CA GLN A 854 36.56 -14.24 -0.35
C GLN A 854 35.88 -13.00 -0.95
N ILE A 855 36.62 -12.17 -1.70
CA ILE A 855 36.17 -10.84 -2.12
C ILE A 855 36.48 -10.65 -3.61
N GLU A 856 35.45 -10.72 -4.47
CA GLU A 856 35.60 -10.89 -5.91
C GLU A 856 34.89 -9.81 -6.76
N GLU A 857 35.57 -9.33 -7.81
CA GLU A 857 35.02 -8.42 -8.84
C GLU A 857 34.32 -7.15 -8.31
N CYS A 858 34.79 -6.58 -7.18
CA CYS A 858 34.14 -5.43 -6.55
C CYS A 858 35.10 -4.28 -6.19
N ASN A 859 34.52 -3.14 -5.80
CA ASN A 859 35.24 -1.98 -5.28
C ASN A 859 34.89 -1.78 -3.80
N TRP A 860 35.91 -1.70 -2.95
CA TRP A 860 35.79 -1.41 -1.52
C TRP A 860 36.49 -0.08 -1.22
N THR A 861 35.72 0.95 -0.83
CA THR A 861 36.24 2.30 -0.53
C THR A 861 35.96 2.66 0.92
N LEU A 862 37.01 2.93 1.70
CA LEU A 862 36.93 3.32 3.10
C LEU A 862 37.43 4.76 3.24
N GLU A 863 36.56 5.69 3.63
CA GLU A 863 36.90 7.07 3.98
C GLU A 863 36.93 7.25 5.49
N ASN A 864 37.93 7.96 6.02
CA ASN A 864 38.04 8.33 7.44
C ASN A 864 37.98 7.12 8.43
N THR A 865 38.28 5.91 7.96
CA THR A 865 37.91 4.65 8.64
C THR A 865 39.12 3.71 8.79
N GLY A 866 39.39 3.27 10.02
CA GLY A 866 40.40 2.23 10.30
C GLY A 866 39.87 0.82 10.03
N PHE A 867 40.76 -0.13 9.72
CA PHE A 867 40.37 -1.47 9.26
C PHE A 867 41.28 -2.61 9.77
N LYS A 868 40.74 -3.82 9.90
CA LYS A 868 41.51 -5.06 10.09
C LYS A 868 41.11 -6.09 9.04
N LEU A 869 42.01 -6.37 8.09
CA LEU A 869 41.83 -7.38 7.05
C LEU A 869 42.76 -8.56 7.34
N LEU A 870 42.20 -9.69 7.79
CA LEU A 870 42.91 -10.88 8.22
C LEU A 870 42.53 -12.09 7.36
N ASP A 871 43.52 -12.80 6.81
CA ASP A 871 43.33 -14.09 6.13
C ASP A 871 42.30 -14.07 4.96
N ASN A 872 42.08 -12.93 4.30
CA ASN A 872 41.12 -12.80 3.18
C ASN A 872 41.77 -13.12 1.82
N GLU A 873 40.93 -13.44 0.84
CA GLU A 873 41.29 -13.63 -0.56
C GLU A 873 40.58 -12.57 -1.43
N PHE A 874 41.33 -11.61 -1.96
CA PHE A 874 40.84 -10.59 -2.89
C PHE A 874 41.16 -11.01 -4.32
N ARG A 875 40.17 -11.10 -5.21
CA ARG A 875 40.39 -11.38 -6.65
C ARG A 875 39.71 -10.34 -7.52
N SER A 876 40.46 -9.73 -8.44
CA SER A 876 39.92 -8.70 -9.35
C SER A 876 39.20 -7.55 -8.62
N THR A 877 39.65 -7.25 -7.39
CA THR A 877 39.04 -6.27 -6.48
C THR A 877 39.94 -5.05 -6.32
N ILE A 878 39.32 -3.87 -6.20
CA ILE A 878 40.00 -2.61 -5.88
C ILE A 878 39.65 -2.24 -4.44
N PHE A 879 40.64 -2.20 -3.55
CA PHE A 879 40.50 -1.70 -2.19
C PHE A 879 41.18 -0.34 -2.06
N GLN A 880 40.42 0.69 -1.69
CA GLN A 880 40.91 2.06 -1.50
C GLN A 880 40.63 2.52 -0.06
N SER A 881 41.65 3.01 0.63
CA SER A 881 41.50 3.66 1.94
C SER A 881 41.95 5.11 1.88
N ILE A 882 41.03 6.03 2.17
CA ILE A 882 41.20 7.47 2.13
C ILE A 882 41.15 8.01 3.55
N ASN A 883 42.24 8.63 3.99
CA ASN A 883 42.47 9.09 5.36
C ASN A 883 42.12 8.02 6.42
N PRO A 884 42.72 6.80 6.38
CA PRO A 884 42.51 5.80 7.43
C PRO A 884 42.67 6.43 8.81
N SER A 885 41.73 6.16 9.72
CA SER A 885 41.72 6.74 11.07
C SER A 885 41.56 5.65 12.12
N GLY A 886 42.53 5.55 13.03
CA GLY A 886 42.63 4.44 13.97
C GLY A 886 43.34 3.19 13.41
N PRO A 887 43.29 2.06 14.12
CA PRO A 887 44.09 0.87 13.80
C PRO A 887 43.80 0.32 12.41
N SER A 888 44.82 0.29 11.55
CA SER A 888 44.71 -0.09 10.13
C SER A 888 45.75 -1.15 9.77
N GLN A 889 45.31 -2.37 9.45
CA GLN A 889 46.22 -3.49 9.14
C GLN A 889 45.67 -4.48 8.11
N LEU A 890 46.58 -5.05 7.34
CA LEU A 890 46.38 -6.21 6.47
C LEU A 890 47.37 -7.32 6.86
N THR A 891 46.87 -8.48 7.28
CA THR A 891 47.68 -9.63 7.68
C THR A 891 47.28 -10.89 6.93
N ASN A 892 48.25 -11.59 6.32
CA ASN A 892 48.09 -12.89 5.67
C ASN A 892 46.98 -12.95 4.59
N ASN A 893 46.72 -11.85 3.90
CA ASN A 893 45.75 -11.82 2.80
C ASN A 893 46.41 -12.23 1.47
N THR A 894 45.63 -12.85 0.58
CA THR A 894 46.00 -13.04 -0.83
C THR A 894 45.30 -11.98 -1.68
N ILE A 895 46.03 -11.32 -2.58
CA ILE A 895 45.53 -10.26 -3.47
C ILE A 895 45.91 -10.61 -4.90
N GLU A 896 44.92 -11.01 -5.70
CA GLU A 896 45.05 -11.28 -7.13
C GLU A 896 44.47 -10.10 -7.94
N GLY A 897 45.30 -9.47 -8.75
CA GLY A 897 44.91 -8.33 -9.59
C GLY A 897 44.15 -8.75 -10.85
N ALA A 898 43.78 -7.76 -11.66
CA ALA A 898 43.13 -7.98 -12.95
C ALA A 898 43.71 -7.09 -14.05
N TYR A 899 44.15 -7.70 -15.15
CA TYR A 899 44.60 -6.97 -16.33
C TYR A 899 43.41 -6.33 -17.07
N GLY A 900 43.32 -5.00 -17.03
CA GLY A 900 42.26 -4.23 -17.68
C GLY A 900 41.79 -3.02 -16.86
N PHE A 901 42.06 -3.03 -15.56
CA PHE A 901 41.82 -1.90 -14.66
C PHE A 901 43.10 -1.06 -14.52
N PRO A 902 43.03 0.29 -14.61
CA PRO A 902 44.20 1.15 -14.52
C PRO A 902 44.63 1.45 -13.07
N ASP A 903 43.75 1.21 -12.11
CA ASP A 903 43.91 1.54 -10.70
C ASP A 903 44.66 0.43 -9.95
N ALA A 904 45.13 0.72 -8.74
CA ALA A 904 45.83 -0.26 -7.92
C ALA A 904 44.87 -1.20 -7.19
N SER A 905 45.24 -2.48 -7.05
CA SER A 905 44.45 -3.45 -6.28
C SER A 905 44.31 -3.07 -4.81
N ILE A 906 45.34 -2.44 -4.23
CA ILE A 906 45.26 -1.73 -2.95
C ILE A 906 45.82 -0.31 -3.10
N GLU A 907 45.06 0.69 -2.69
CA GLU A 907 45.50 2.09 -2.61
C GLU A 907 45.26 2.70 -1.22
N ILE A 908 46.28 3.35 -0.66
CA ILE A 908 46.22 4.08 0.61
C ILE A 908 46.54 5.57 0.37
N LEU A 909 45.60 6.44 0.77
CA LEU A 909 45.65 7.89 0.57
C LEU A 909 45.66 8.61 1.93
N GLY A 910 46.77 9.24 2.31
CA GLY A 910 46.85 10.01 3.57
C GLY A 910 46.69 9.19 4.86
N GLY A 911 46.12 9.82 5.89
CA GLY A 911 45.68 9.19 7.14
C GLY A 911 46.75 8.78 8.15
N ASP A 912 46.31 7.96 9.11
CA ASP A 912 47.11 7.28 10.12
C ASP A 912 47.95 6.14 9.52
N HIS A 913 48.83 5.56 10.35
CA HIS A 913 49.77 4.53 9.95
C HIS A 913 49.10 3.18 9.63
N VAL A 914 49.45 2.58 8.47
CA VAL A 914 48.91 1.29 8.00
C VAL A 914 49.98 0.18 8.02
N SER A 915 49.66 -0.99 8.58
CA SER A 915 50.55 -2.15 8.65
C SER A 915 50.20 -3.22 7.62
N PHE A 916 51.20 -3.68 6.84
CA PHE A 916 51.09 -4.76 5.86
C PHE A 916 52.02 -5.91 6.28
N ILE A 917 51.44 -7.05 6.68
CA ILE A 917 52.16 -8.18 7.28
C ILE A 917 51.83 -9.48 6.52
N GLU A 918 52.86 -10.18 6.02
CA GLU A 918 52.72 -11.55 5.46
C GLU A 918 51.71 -11.69 4.29
N ASN A 919 51.36 -10.61 3.57
CA ASN A 919 50.41 -10.67 2.45
C ASN A 919 51.06 -11.15 1.14
N LEU A 920 50.29 -11.82 0.30
CA LEU A 920 50.69 -12.35 -1.01
C LEU A 920 49.96 -11.61 -2.15
N PHE A 921 50.70 -10.84 -2.93
CA PHE A 921 50.21 -10.10 -4.10
C PHE A 921 50.60 -10.81 -5.40
N LEU A 922 49.63 -11.19 -6.22
CA LEU A 922 49.78 -11.93 -7.47
C LEU A 922 49.17 -11.19 -8.67
N GLU A 923 49.90 -11.14 -9.78
CA GLU A 923 49.47 -10.81 -11.15
C GLU A 923 48.52 -9.60 -11.34
N GLY A 924 49.00 -8.51 -11.94
CA GLY A 924 48.14 -7.38 -12.28
C GLY A 924 48.87 -6.12 -12.74
N VAL A 925 48.17 -4.98 -12.76
CA VAL A 925 48.71 -3.71 -13.25
C VAL A 925 49.51 -2.99 -12.15
N VAL A 926 48.85 -2.55 -11.07
CA VAL A 926 49.52 -1.98 -9.88
C VAL A 926 49.09 -2.74 -8.64
N GLY A 927 50.04 -3.31 -7.90
CA GLY A 927 49.73 -4.11 -6.69
C GLY A 927 49.30 -3.24 -5.52
N LEU A 928 50.20 -2.33 -5.12
CA LEU A 928 50.03 -1.46 -3.96
C LEU A 928 50.42 -0.01 -4.30
N SER A 929 49.52 0.93 -4.04
CA SER A 929 49.69 2.38 -4.25
C SER A 929 49.66 3.13 -2.93
N PHE A 930 50.66 3.99 -2.69
CA PHE A 930 50.70 4.92 -1.57
C PHE A 930 50.70 6.35 -2.10
N ILE A 931 49.80 7.18 -1.57
CA ILE A 931 49.71 8.61 -1.91
C ILE A 931 49.68 9.42 -0.61
N ASN A 932 50.74 10.18 -0.34
CA ASN A 932 50.89 11.00 0.89
C ASN A 932 50.68 10.21 2.22
N ALA A 933 51.02 8.91 2.25
CA ALA A 933 50.64 7.97 3.31
C ALA A 933 51.83 7.51 4.19
N GLN A 934 51.54 6.89 5.34
CA GLN A 934 52.53 6.26 6.22
C GLN A 934 52.24 4.77 6.38
N ALA A 935 53.24 3.90 6.16
CA ALA A 935 53.00 2.46 6.23
C ALA A 935 54.24 1.64 6.64
N THR A 936 53.99 0.46 7.20
CA THR A 936 55.02 -0.56 7.46
C THR A 936 54.76 -1.79 6.62
N LEU A 937 55.74 -2.23 5.83
CA LEU A 937 55.66 -3.46 5.05
C LEU A 937 56.63 -4.48 5.63
N SER A 938 56.09 -5.56 6.18
CA SER A 938 56.84 -6.68 6.73
C SER A 938 56.43 -7.99 6.06
N CYS A 939 57.38 -8.76 5.55
CA CYS A 939 57.15 -10.12 5.06
C CYS A 939 56.15 -10.31 3.89
N ASN A 940 55.83 -9.25 3.14
CA ASN A 940 54.92 -9.35 2.00
C ASN A 940 55.64 -9.89 0.75
N GLN A 941 54.91 -10.62 -0.10
CA GLN A 941 55.40 -11.16 -1.38
C GLN A 941 54.65 -10.53 -2.56
N PHE A 942 55.37 -10.12 -3.61
CA PHE A 942 54.82 -9.50 -4.82
C PHE A 942 55.36 -10.20 -6.07
N GLU A 943 54.48 -10.84 -6.85
CA GLU A 943 54.85 -11.54 -8.09
C GLU A 943 53.90 -11.24 -9.27
N GLY A 944 54.45 -11.05 -10.46
CA GLY A 944 53.68 -10.90 -11.71
C GLY A 944 53.11 -9.51 -12.02
N TRP A 945 53.46 -8.47 -11.24
CA TRP A 945 52.90 -7.12 -11.41
C TRP A 945 53.63 -6.28 -12.46
N ASP A 946 52.88 -5.40 -13.10
CA ASP A 946 53.44 -4.38 -14.00
C ASP A 946 54.19 -3.29 -13.19
N THR A 947 53.60 -2.84 -12.08
CA THR A 947 54.27 -2.14 -10.97
C THR A 947 53.86 -2.82 -9.65
N ALA A 948 54.81 -3.39 -8.91
CA ALA A 948 54.47 -4.05 -7.64
C ALA A 948 54.08 -3.05 -6.54
N ILE A 949 54.89 -2.01 -6.31
CA ILE A 949 54.59 -0.93 -5.35
C ILE A 949 54.84 0.44 -5.99
N LYS A 950 53.88 1.35 -5.84
CA LYS A 950 53.93 2.72 -6.33
C LYS A 950 53.86 3.73 -5.18
N PHE A 951 54.73 4.73 -5.20
CA PHE A 951 54.79 5.80 -4.21
C PHE A 951 54.58 7.16 -4.86
N LYS A 952 53.62 7.94 -4.38
CA LYS A 952 53.29 9.27 -4.90
C LYS A 952 53.24 10.30 -3.78
N GLU A 953 53.81 11.48 -4.03
CA GLU A 953 53.94 12.53 -3.01
C GLU A 953 54.65 12.00 -1.74
N LYS A 954 54.40 12.56 -0.55
CA LYS A 954 55.18 12.24 0.65
C LYS A 954 54.77 10.90 1.30
N CYS A 955 55.49 9.82 1.00
CA CYS A 955 55.24 8.48 1.52
C CYS A 955 56.27 8.08 2.59
N ASP A 956 55.92 8.14 3.88
CA ASP A 956 56.80 7.68 4.97
C ASP A 956 56.62 6.16 5.17
N VAL A 957 57.27 5.36 4.30
CA VAL A 957 57.11 3.90 4.26
C VAL A 957 58.35 3.15 4.78
N PHE A 958 58.12 2.26 5.75
CA PHE A 958 59.15 1.49 6.44
C PHE A 958 59.25 0.07 5.88
N MET A 959 60.41 -0.25 5.32
CA MET A 959 60.75 -1.58 4.80
C MET A 959 62.01 -2.12 5.49
N ASN A 960 62.19 -1.81 6.78
CA ASN A 960 63.31 -2.33 7.56
C ASN A 960 62.97 -2.67 9.03
N PRO A 961 63.65 -3.69 9.63
CA PRO A 961 63.25 -4.24 10.94
C PRO A 961 63.33 -3.27 12.11
N GLN A 962 64.18 -2.24 12.00
CA GLN A 962 64.30 -1.20 13.03
C GLN A 962 63.02 -0.38 13.22
N ASN A 963 62.16 -0.35 12.19
CA ASN A 963 60.88 0.35 12.19
C ASN A 963 59.70 -0.64 11.95
N GLY A 964 59.89 -1.93 12.26
CA GLY A 964 58.84 -2.96 12.17
C GLY A 964 58.64 -3.62 10.79
N GLY A 965 59.27 -3.10 9.73
CA GLY A 965 59.15 -3.63 8.37
C GLY A 965 60.29 -4.57 7.95
N GLY A 966 60.40 -4.81 6.66
CA GLY A 966 61.50 -5.57 6.04
C GLY A 966 61.12 -7.00 5.63
N TYR A 967 62.10 -7.75 5.15
CA TYR A 967 61.93 -9.13 4.68
C TYR A 967 60.88 -9.33 3.56
N ASN A 968 60.50 -8.27 2.84
CA ASN A 968 59.57 -8.37 1.72
C ASN A 968 60.26 -9.00 0.50
N ARG A 969 59.51 -9.77 -0.30
CA ARG A 969 60.00 -10.44 -1.53
C ARG A 969 59.30 -9.86 -2.75
N LEU A 970 60.05 -9.29 -3.69
CA LEU A 970 59.54 -8.78 -4.95
C LEU A 970 60.22 -9.53 -6.09
N ASN A 971 59.48 -10.25 -6.93
CA ASN A 971 60.06 -11.13 -7.94
C ASN A 971 59.19 -11.26 -9.19
N GLY A 972 59.78 -11.19 -10.39
CA GLY A 972 59.03 -11.37 -11.64
C GLY A 972 58.04 -10.24 -11.96
N ASN A 973 58.32 -9.01 -11.51
CA ASN A 973 57.50 -7.83 -11.78
C ASN A 973 58.18 -6.96 -12.85
N ARG A 974 57.44 -6.23 -13.69
CA ARG A 974 58.05 -5.32 -14.69
C ARG A 974 58.77 -4.16 -14.03
N VAL A 975 58.18 -3.55 -13.00
CA VAL A 975 58.82 -2.61 -12.06
C VAL A 975 58.59 -3.09 -10.62
N HIS A 976 59.64 -3.12 -9.78
CA HIS A 976 59.47 -3.42 -8.36
C HIS A 976 58.94 -2.19 -7.59
N LEU A 977 59.69 -1.08 -7.58
CA LEU A 977 59.26 0.17 -6.93
C LEU A 977 59.18 1.30 -7.96
N GLU A 978 58.01 1.93 -8.11
CA GLU A 978 57.77 3.10 -8.97
C GLU A 978 57.53 4.37 -8.13
N PHE A 979 58.11 5.49 -8.55
CA PHE A 979 58.07 6.76 -7.83
C PHE A 979 57.46 7.89 -8.67
N ASP A 980 56.46 8.59 -8.13
CA ASP A 980 55.84 9.79 -8.70
C ASP A 980 55.98 10.98 -7.74
N ASN A 981 57.09 11.70 -7.89
CA ASN A 981 57.43 12.89 -7.11
C ASN A 981 57.45 12.63 -5.58
N SER A 982 57.93 11.45 -5.19
CA SER A 982 57.86 10.94 -3.82
C SER A 982 59.22 10.79 -3.14
N ASN A 983 59.25 10.78 -1.81
CA ASN A 983 60.45 10.39 -1.08
C ASN A 983 60.63 8.86 -1.10
N VAL A 984 61.85 8.40 -0.85
CA VAL A 984 62.17 6.96 -0.86
C VAL A 984 61.76 6.25 0.44
N PRO A 985 61.37 4.96 0.38
CA PRO A 985 61.14 4.14 1.57
C PRO A 985 62.43 3.81 2.32
N LEU A 986 62.31 3.51 3.61
CA LEU A 986 63.44 3.11 4.46
C LEU A 986 63.81 1.64 4.23
N LEU A 987 64.72 1.41 3.28
CA LEU A 987 65.22 0.10 2.89
C LEU A 987 66.50 -0.36 3.62
N ASN A 988 67.28 0.56 4.22
CA ASN A 988 68.60 0.21 4.75
C ASN A 988 68.55 -0.79 5.90
N GLN A 989 69.40 -1.82 5.81
CA GLN A 989 69.43 -2.98 6.71
C GLN A 989 68.07 -3.71 6.73
N GLY A 990 67.34 -3.70 5.61
CA GLY A 990 65.94 -4.11 5.51
C GLY A 990 65.69 -5.61 5.32
N GLY A 991 66.70 -6.36 4.86
CA GLY A 991 66.55 -7.79 4.58
C GLY A 991 65.54 -8.11 3.48
N ASN A 992 65.17 -7.15 2.62
CA ASN A 992 64.24 -7.41 1.52
C ASN A 992 64.94 -8.16 0.38
N SER A 993 64.17 -8.88 -0.43
CA SER A 993 64.65 -9.69 -1.56
C SER A 993 64.05 -9.23 -2.88
N PHE A 994 64.87 -8.60 -3.71
CA PHE A 994 64.54 -8.18 -5.07
C PHE A 994 65.07 -9.22 -6.08
N GLY A 995 64.14 -9.90 -6.74
CA GLY A 995 64.36 -10.98 -7.70
C GLY A 995 64.59 -10.48 -9.12
N THR A 996 64.01 -11.18 -10.12
CA THR A 996 64.10 -10.75 -11.52
C THR A 996 63.16 -9.59 -11.81
N SER A 997 63.65 -8.56 -12.48
CA SER A 997 62.86 -7.41 -12.93
C SER A 997 62.63 -7.45 -14.45
N GLY A 998 61.44 -7.06 -14.91
CA GLY A 998 61.10 -7.07 -16.34
C GLY A 998 61.62 -5.85 -17.10
N THR A 999 61.79 -4.71 -16.42
CA THR A 999 62.39 -3.49 -17.01
C THR A 999 63.32 -2.80 -16.02
N TYR A 1000 62.85 -2.48 -14.81
CA TYR A 1000 63.65 -1.81 -13.79
C TYR A 1000 63.32 -2.34 -12.38
N CYS A 1001 64.32 -2.40 -11.51
CA CYS A 1001 64.09 -2.56 -10.08
C CYS A 1001 63.46 -1.30 -9.48
N LEU A 1002 63.97 -0.12 -9.85
CA LEU A 1002 63.53 1.18 -9.33
C LEU A 1002 63.31 2.15 -10.49
N SER A 1003 62.15 2.80 -10.57
CA SER A 1003 61.81 3.69 -11.70
C SER A 1003 61.04 4.93 -11.27
N GLY A 1004 61.21 6.05 -11.97
CA GLY A 1004 60.40 7.25 -11.82
C GLY A 1004 61.12 8.46 -11.19
N ASN A 1005 60.35 9.36 -10.58
CA ASN A 1005 60.83 10.63 -10.06
C ASN A 1005 60.77 10.67 -8.53
N ILE A 1006 61.91 10.93 -7.87
CA ILE A 1006 62.00 11.02 -6.40
C ILE A 1006 62.38 12.41 -5.91
N ASP A 1007 61.76 12.87 -4.81
CA ASP A 1007 62.17 14.11 -4.13
C ASP A 1007 63.48 13.84 -3.39
N TRP A 1008 64.58 14.24 -4.03
CA TRP A 1008 65.92 13.86 -3.65
C TRP A 1008 66.79 15.05 -3.32
N ASN A 1009 67.68 14.90 -2.33
CA ASN A 1009 68.52 15.97 -1.80
C ASN A 1009 69.71 16.37 -2.70
N CYS A 1010 69.60 16.13 -4.01
CA CYS A 1010 70.63 16.41 -5.02
C CYS A 1010 71.98 15.72 -4.78
N ASN A 1011 72.00 14.61 -4.05
CA ASN A 1011 73.14 13.70 -4.02
C ASN A 1011 73.13 12.84 -5.30
N PRO A 1012 74.21 12.78 -6.10
CA PRO A 1012 74.24 11.93 -7.30
C PRO A 1012 74.12 10.41 -7.01
N THR A 1013 74.22 10.00 -5.74
CA THR A 1013 74.23 8.58 -5.34
C THR A 1013 73.26 8.27 -4.20
N TRP A 1014 72.45 7.23 -4.36
CA TRP A 1014 71.68 6.59 -3.27
C TRP A 1014 72.35 5.26 -2.88
N LEU A 1015 72.84 5.15 -1.64
CA LEU A 1015 73.40 3.91 -1.09
C LEU A 1015 72.31 3.08 -0.40
N ILE A 1016 72.17 1.81 -0.78
CA ILE A 1016 71.27 0.84 -0.14
C ILE A 1016 72.05 -0.36 0.41
N GLU A 1017 72.01 -0.55 1.72
CA GLU A 1017 72.74 -1.62 2.44
C GLU A 1017 71.79 -2.73 2.94
N GLY A 1018 72.30 -3.95 3.09
CA GLY A 1018 71.61 -5.04 3.80
C GLY A 1018 70.30 -5.53 3.16
N ASN A 1019 70.26 -5.64 1.82
CA ASN A 1019 69.15 -6.23 1.06
C ASN A 1019 69.71 -7.18 -0.02
N TYR A 1020 68.91 -8.16 -0.43
CA TYR A 1020 69.25 -9.11 -1.50
C TYR A 1020 68.80 -8.59 -2.86
N TRP A 1021 69.68 -8.66 -3.87
CA TRP A 1021 69.43 -8.20 -5.24
C TRP A 1021 69.96 -9.24 -6.24
N LEU A 1022 69.06 -9.91 -6.96
CA LEU A 1022 69.42 -10.99 -7.88
C LEU A 1022 70.16 -10.50 -9.14
N GLU A 1023 69.74 -9.37 -9.71
CA GLU A 1023 70.24 -8.81 -10.98
C GLU A 1023 71.37 -7.77 -10.80
N ALA A 1024 72.06 -7.80 -9.66
CA ALA A 1024 73.15 -6.89 -9.34
C ALA A 1024 74.39 -7.12 -10.24
N SER A 1025 74.96 -6.03 -10.77
CA SER A 1025 76.16 -6.05 -11.61
C SER A 1025 77.30 -5.20 -11.05
N ALA A 1026 78.53 -5.71 -11.11
CA ALA A 1026 79.71 -5.00 -10.63
C ALA A 1026 80.19 -3.99 -11.67
N THR A 1027 80.32 -2.71 -11.30
CA THR A 1027 80.84 -1.69 -12.20
C THR A 1027 82.34 -1.48 -12.05
N SER A 1028 83.07 -1.56 -13.16
CA SER A 1028 84.51 -1.29 -13.18
C SER A 1028 84.78 0.20 -13.41
N GLY A 1029 84.86 0.98 -12.32
CA GLY A 1029 85.25 2.39 -12.38
C GLY A 1029 86.70 2.56 -12.87
N VAL A 1030 86.89 3.21 -14.03
CA VAL A 1030 88.22 3.58 -14.52
C VAL A 1030 88.67 4.89 -13.86
N GLY A 1031 89.12 4.79 -12.61
CA GLY A 1031 89.70 5.88 -11.83
C GLY A 1031 90.64 5.31 -10.77
N GLY A 1032 91.93 5.63 -10.85
CA GLY A 1032 92.95 4.88 -10.11
C GLY A 1032 92.99 5.19 -8.61
N GLY A 1033 93.05 4.14 -7.77
CA GLY A 1033 93.58 4.24 -6.41
C GLY A 1033 92.71 3.74 -5.25
N GLY A 1034 92.13 2.54 -5.33
CA GLY A 1034 91.52 1.85 -4.18
C GLY A 1034 90.34 0.97 -4.56
N ASN A 1035 90.38 -0.32 -4.20
CA ASN A 1035 89.26 -1.23 -4.43
C ASN A 1035 88.12 -0.95 -3.44
N THR A 1036 87.11 -0.21 -3.89
CA THR A 1036 85.74 -0.25 -3.35
C THR A 1036 84.83 -0.50 -4.54
N GLY A 1037 84.52 -1.77 -4.79
CA GLY A 1037 83.68 -2.19 -5.92
C GLY A 1037 82.22 -2.07 -5.54
N PHE A 1038 81.55 -1.03 -6.03
CA PHE A 1038 80.11 -0.84 -5.85
C PHE A 1038 79.33 -1.59 -6.93
N TRP A 1039 78.23 -2.21 -6.52
CA TRP A 1039 77.31 -2.91 -7.41
C TRP A 1039 76.14 -1.99 -7.79
N GLN A 1040 75.59 -2.20 -8.98
CA GLN A 1040 74.45 -1.46 -9.53
C GLN A 1040 73.35 -2.41 -9.99
N ILE A 1041 72.11 -1.92 -9.96
CA ILE A 1041 70.89 -2.61 -10.38
C ILE A 1041 70.23 -1.84 -11.53
N ALA A 1042 69.25 -2.43 -12.21
CA ALA A 1042 68.49 -1.75 -13.26
C ALA A 1042 67.62 -0.63 -12.66
N THR A 1043 67.92 0.62 -13.00
CA THR A 1043 67.17 1.80 -12.52
C THR A 1043 66.95 2.84 -13.61
N ASP A 1044 65.82 3.52 -13.56
CA ASP A 1044 65.53 4.74 -14.34
C ASP A 1044 64.95 5.80 -13.41
N LEU A 1045 65.84 6.46 -12.67
CA LEU A 1045 65.50 7.40 -11.61
C LEU A 1045 66.01 8.81 -11.90
N SER A 1046 65.13 9.80 -11.80
CA SER A 1046 65.46 11.22 -11.82
C SER A 1046 64.97 11.96 -10.57
N SER A 1047 65.64 13.04 -10.22
CA SER A 1047 65.20 13.92 -9.13
C SER A 1047 64.02 14.80 -9.57
N SER A 1048 62.94 14.80 -8.78
CA SER A 1048 61.86 15.81 -8.88
C SER A 1048 62.18 17.10 -8.12
N ASN A 1049 63.25 17.12 -7.31
CA ASN A 1049 63.56 18.25 -6.46
C ASN A 1049 63.91 19.49 -7.29
N SER A 1050 63.28 20.63 -6.97
CA SER A 1050 63.41 21.88 -7.72
C SER A 1050 64.85 22.41 -7.90
N ILE A 1051 65.81 21.95 -7.10
CA ILE A 1051 67.22 22.36 -7.16
C ILE A 1051 68.01 21.55 -8.22
N CYS A 1052 67.62 20.30 -8.47
CA CYS A 1052 68.31 19.34 -9.35
C CYS A 1052 67.33 18.59 -10.27
N PHE A 1053 66.28 19.28 -10.70
CA PHE A 1053 65.18 18.67 -11.45
C PHE A 1053 65.67 17.99 -12.74
N GLY A 1054 65.35 16.69 -12.88
CA GLY A 1054 65.76 15.87 -14.02
C GLY A 1054 67.20 15.36 -13.96
N GLU A 1055 67.96 15.60 -12.89
CA GLU A 1055 69.26 14.94 -12.69
C GLU A 1055 69.05 13.44 -12.40
N GLY A 1056 69.76 12.59 -13.14
CA GLY A 1056 69.70 11.14 -12.97
C GLY A 1056 70.44 10.66 -11.71
N ILE A 1057 69.85 9.72 -10.98
CA ILE A 1057 70.32 9.26 -9.67
C ILE A 1057 70.94 7.86 -9.79
N ILE A 1058 72.18 7.69 -9.32
CA ILE A 1058 72.88 6.41 -9.35
C ILE A 1058 72.60 5.64 -8.06
N VAL A 1059 72.01 4.45 -8.17
CA VAL A 1059 71.86 3.57 -7.00
C VAL A 1059 73.11 2.69 -6.85
N GLN A 1060 73.74 2.78 -5.69
CA GLN A 1060 74.82 1.90 -5.25
C GLN A 1060 74.30 0.95 -4.20
N ILE A 1061 74.65 -0.32 -4.32
CA ILE A 1061 74.38 -1.32 -3.30
C ILE A 1061 75.68 -1.96 -2.82
N ASP A 1062 75.65 -2.48 -1.60
CA ASP A 1062 76.70 -3.34 -1.06
C ASP A 1062 76.90 -4.61 -1.90
N ILE A 1063 77.94 -5.40 -1.59
CA ILE A 1063 78.13 -6.71 -2.20
C ILE A 1063 76.82 -7.51 -2.05
N PRO A 1064 76.21 -7.99 -3.15
CA PRO A 1064 74.93 -8.68 -3.08
C PRO A 1064 75.05 -9.87 -2.12
N ASP A 1065 74.21 -9.86 -1.09
CA ASP A 1065 74.25 -10.91 -0.08
C ASP A 1065 73.94 -12.26 -0.74
N SER A 1066 74.54 -13.34 -0.25
CA SER A 1066 74.60 -14.61 -1.01
C SER A 1066 73.37 -15.52 -0.82
N GLY A 1067 72.32 -15.03 -0.16
CA GLY A 1067 71.10 -15.78 0.11
C GLY A 1067 69.85 -14.89 0.19
N ILE A 1068 68.73 -15.47 -0.24
CA ILE A 1068 67.40 -14.90 -0.05
C ILE A 1068 67.13 -14.81 1.44
N SER A 1069 66.85 -13.60 1.93
CA SER A 1069 66.39 -13.41 3.31
C SER A 1069 64.99 -14.01 3.48
N VAL A 1070 64.83 -14.90 4.46
CA VAL A 1070 63.55 -15.51 4.81
C VAL A 1070 62.96 -14.76 6.00
N CYS A 1071 61.64 -14.63 6.02
CA CYS A 1071 60.90 -14.05 7.15
C CYS A 1071 61.28 -14.66 8.50
N PRO A 1072 61.58 -13.85 9.52
CA PRO A 1072 61.96 -14.36 10.83
C PRO A 1072 60.78 -15.06 11.52
N SER A 1073 60.85 -16.39 11.64
CA SER A 1073 59.95 -17.19 12.48
C SER A 1073 60.28 -17.01 13.98
N GLY A 1074 60.07 -15.79 14.48
CA GLY A 1074 60.15 -15.45 15.89
C GLY A 1074 59.02 -16.09 16.71
N GLN A 1075 59.25 -16.29 18.01
CA GLN A 1075 58.23 -16.75 18.96
C GLN A 1075 56.99 -15.84 18.90
N PRO A 1076 55.78 -16.42 18.96
CA PRO A 1076 54.54 -15.64 18.88
C PRO A 1076 54.41 -14.68 20.06
N THR A 1077 53.84 -13.51 19.77
CA THR A 1077 53.25 -12.60 20.74
C THR A 1077 51.74 -12.51 20.46
N ASP A 1078 50.93 -12.22 21.48
CA ASP A 1078 49.45 -12.31 21.43
C ASP A 1078 48.73 -11.39 20.40
N ASP A 1079 49.48 -10.68 19.54
CA ASP A 1079 49.04 -9.76 18.49
C ASP A 1079 49.46 -10.18 17.04
N ASP A 1080 50.21 -11.28 16.85
CA ASP A 1080 50.92 -11.55 15.57
C ASP A 1080 50.31 -12.59 14.60
N GLY A 1081 49.18 -13.22 14.95
CA GLY A 1081 48.34 -13.98 13.99
C GLY A 1081 48.92 -15.27 13.40
N LYS A 1082 50.14 -15.69 13.78
CA LYS A 1082 50.88 -16.77 13.09
C LYS A 1082 50.24 -18.15 13.20
N LYS A 1083 49.77 -18.68 12.07
CA LYS A 1083 49.31 -20.08 11.90
C LYS A 1083 50.45 -20.94 11.34
N ASN A 1084 50.60 -22.18 11.84
CA ASN A 1084 51.69 -23.08 11.43
C ASN A 1084 51.60 -23.50 9.96
N LEU A 1085 52.76 -23.60 9.29
CA LEU A 1085 52.96 -24.40 8.08
C LEU A 1085 53.96 -25.53 8.34
N ASP A 1086 53.67 -26.69 7.76
CA ASP A 1086 54.41 -27.93 7.97
C ASP A 1086 55.79 -27.93 7.26
N PHE A 1087 56.85 -28.30 7.97
CA PHE A 1087 58.23 -28.19 7.46
C PHE A 1087 58.64 -29.40 6.62
N ASN A 1088 58.66 -29.29 5.28
CA ASN A 1088 59.48 -30.10 4.35
C ASN A 1088 59.43 -29.60 2.87
N ALA A 1089 59.60 -28.29 2.62
CA ALA A 1089 59.58 -27.73 1.25
C ALA A 1089 60.93 -27.90 0.52
N ILE A 1090 60.89 -28.32 -0.75
CA ILE A 1090 62.03 -28.34 -1.67
C ILE A 1090 61.99 -27.08 -2.53
N PHE A 1091 63.14 -26.42 -2.73
CA PHE A 1091 63.25 -25.18 -3.51
C PHE A 1091 64.07 -25.37 -4.79
N ASP A 1092 63.58 -24.80 -5.90
CA ASP A 1092 64.34 -24.70 -7.15
C ASP A 1092 65.40 -23.57 -7.10
N LEU A 1093 66.23 -23.47 -8.14
CA LEU A 1093 67.27 -22.43 -8.25
C LEU A 1093 66.72 -20.99 -8.44
N SER A 1094 65.40 -20.83 -8.61
CA SER A 1094 64.68 -19.55 -8.59
C SER A 1094 63.90 -19.32 -7.28
N GLY A 1095 64.06 -20.19 -6.28
CA GLY A 1095 63.41 -20.05 -4.98
C GLY A 1095 61.90 -20.30 -4.99
N ARG A 1096 61.39 -21.10 -5.94
CA ARG A 1096 60.01 -21.61 -5.94
C ARG A 1096 59.93 -22.95 -5.19
N VAL A 1097 58.83 -23.15 -4.45
CA VAL A 1097 58.52 -24.43 -3.83
C VAL A 1097 58.11 -25.44 -4.92
N ILE A 1098 58.72 -26.62 -4.93
CA ILE A 1098 58.48 -27.67 -5.92
C ILE A 1098 58.16 -29.01 -5.24
N ASN A 1099 57.12 -29.68 -5.74
CA ASN A 1099 56.65 -30.97 -5.23
C ASN A 1099 57.23 -32.19 -5.98
N ASP A 1100 58.13 -31.98 -6.95
CA ASP A 1100 58.74 -33.02 -7.77
C ASP A 1100 60.27 -33.03 -7.56
N ALA A 1101 60.83 -34.22 -7.32
CA ALA A 1101 62.24 -34.44 -7.00
C ALA A 1101 63.14 -34.62 -8.25
N THR A 1102 62.63 -34.35 -9.46
CA THR A 1102 63.36 -34.56 -10.73
C THR A 1102 64.12 -33.33 -11.26
N THR A 1103 63.90 -32.14 -10.70
CA THR A 1103 64.63 -30.90 -11.05
C THR A 1103 65.85 -30.66 -10.16
N PRO A 1104 66.94 -30.04 -10.65
CA PRO A 1104 68.09 -29.67 -9.82
C PRO A 1104 67.69 -28.68 -8.72
N SER A 1105 67.74 -29.12 -7.46
CA SER A 1105 67.14 -28.42 -6.32
C SER A 1105 68.09 -28.31 -5.13
N LEU A 1106 67.81 -27.36 -4.23
CA LEU A 1106 68.59 -27.12 -3.02
C LEU A 1106 67.89 -27.73 -1.80
N PHE A 1107 68.60 -28.60 -1.09
CA PHE A 1107 68.15 -29.15 0.19
C PHE A 1107 68.73 -28.31 1.33
N PHE A 1108 67.86 -27.80 2.19
CA PHE A 1108 68.23 -27.04 3.37
C PHE A 1108 67.84 -27.84 4.61
N LYS A 1109 68.82 -28.15 5.45
CA LYS A 1109 68.56 -28.74 6.77
C LYS A 1109 69.05 -27.80 7.85
N ILE A 1110 68.20 -27.55 8.83
CA ILE A 1110 68.56 -26.83 10.05
C ILE A 1110 69.26 -27.83 10.99
N ASN A 1111 70.43 -27.47 11.49
CA ASN A 1111 71.16 -28.26 12.50
C ASN A 1111 70.76 -27.85 13.93
N ASP A 1112 71.26 -28.58 14.93
CA ASP A 1112 70.91 -28.37 16.35
C ASP A 1112 71.34 -26.99 16.91
N GLU A 1113 72.02 -26.14 16.12
CA GLU A 1113 72.36 -24.74 16.44
C GLU A 1113 71.48 -23.72 15.70
N ASN A 1114 70.36 -24.13 15.10
CA ASN A 1114 69.50 -23.31 14.24
C ASN A 1114 70.20 -22.67 13.02
N LYS A 1115 71.30 -23.28 12.53
CA LYS A 1115 71.99 -22.84 11.30
C LYS A 1115 71.54 -23.67 10.10
N ILE A 1116 71.33 -23.00 8.98
CA ILE A 1116 70.99 -23.63 7.70
C ILE A 1116 72.26 -24.22 7.10
N GLU A 1117 72.37 -25.55 7.07
CA GLU A 1117 73.38 -26.25 6.27
C GLU A 1117 72.86 -26.55 4.86
N LYS A 1118 73.63 -26.13 3.86
CA LYS A 1118 73.39 -26.34 2.44
C LYS A 1118 74.09 -27.63 1.99
N THR A 1119 73.33 -28.70 1.79
CA THR A 1119 73.83 -29.95 1.19
C THR A 1119 73.39 -30.04 -0.28
N PRO A 1120 74.32 -30.23 -1.23
CA PRO A 1120 73.96 -30.51 -2.62
C PRO A 1120 73.32 -31.91 -2.71
N TYR A 1121 72.06 -31.96 -3.14
CA TYR A 1121 71.35 -33.22 -3.37
C TYR A 1121 71.71 -33.75 -4.76
N ASN A 1122 72.81 -34.51 -4.85
CA ASN A 1122 73.22 -35.16 -6.11
C ASN A 1122 72.56 -36.54 -6.24
N TYR A 1123 72.07 -36.83 -7.45
CA TYR A 1123 71.98 -38.18 -8.00
C TYR A 1123 72.99 -38.34 -9.13
#